data_AF-A0A315T6I2-F1
#
_entry.id   AF-A0A315T6I2-F1
#
_cell.length_a   1.000
_cell.length_b   1.000
_cell.length_c   1.000
_cell.angle_alpha   90.00
_cell.angle_beta   90.00
_cell.angle_gamma   90.00
#
_symmetry.space_group_name_H-M   'P 1'
#
loop_
_entity.id
_entity.type
_entity.pdbx_description
1 polymer ?
#
loop_
_entity_poly.entity_id
_entity_poly.type
_entity_poly.pdbx_seq_one_letter_code
_entity_poly.pdbx_strand_id
1 'polypeptide(L)'
;MSNSSARPESLGEYLAHLPLSDEQRAELASCTSFSELHQRLAANPAASTTEAVQASVGPRLTVGSAAELEDAEMLGVDGSGRLCLKIAPPIKRTKVVPEPWRTNVLIRLWRRMTGRTNAPQPPKRELPAARWRTVGSIRRYILLALMIGQTVVAGWYMKGILPYQGWSFVDLNEIVNQPLWDTVVQVWPYALQTSILVLFGILFCWVSAGFWTALMGFLELLTGRDKYKISGSSAGNEPIAPEARTALVMPICNEDVPRVFAGLRATFESVAASGNLDRFDFFVLSDTNDTDIAVAEQQAWLDVCRETKGFGRIFYRRRRRRVKRKSGNLDDFCRRWGGEYKYMVVLDADSVMSGECLSSLVRLMEANPDAGIIQTGPKASGMDTLYARMQQFATRVYGPLFTAGLHFWQLGESHYWGHNAIIRMKPFIEHCALAPLPGKGAFAGAILSHDFVEAALMRRAGWGVWIAYDLPGSYEELPPNLLDELKRDRRWCHGNLMNFRLFLVKGMHPVHRAVFLTGVMSYLSAPLWFLFLVLSTALLATNTLMEPQYFIEPYQLYPLWPQWHPEKAVALFSTTIVLLFLPKLLSVILIWAKGAVEFGGRIKVTLSMLMEMLFSMLLAPVRMIFHTRFVLAAFLGWAATWNSPQRDDDSTPWSEALRRHGPQTLLGFAWAGLVAWLNPSFLWWLAPIVGSLVLSIPVSVISSRTRLGLAAKDEKLFLIPEEYATPQELLATDQYTHENRWHALHDGFVRAVVDPRQNALACAMATARHGQAAPIEALRAERVAKAMEVGPKGLDLNTRLALLSDPVALSRLHERVWAEHNAAWIDVWRASIKNDPHSPLLPLHPENEGQPALVGA
;
A
#
# COMPACT_ATOMS: atom_id res chain seq x y z
N MET A 1 48.36 35.21 39.73
CA MET A 1 47.58 33.97 39.52
C MET A 1 46.33 34.34 38.72
N SER A 2 46.38 34.16 37.39
CA SER A 2 45.22 34.27 36.50
C SER A 2 44.98 32.86 35.97
N ASN A 3 43.95 32.19 36.48
CA ASN A 3 43.46 30.95 35.90
C ASN A 3 42.72 31.33 34.60
N SER A 4 43.45 31.45 33.50
CA SER A 4 42.83 31.41 32.18
C SER A 4 42.25 30.00 32.01
N SER A 5 40.94 29.85 32.12
CA SER A 5 40.24 28.63 31.72
C SER A 5 40.69 28.25 30.31
N ALA A 6 41.26 27.06 30.14
CA ALA A 6 41.71 26.56 28.85
C ALA A 6 40.54 26.59 27.86
N ARG A 7 40.75 27.24 26.71
CA ARG A 7 39.77 27.35 25.63
C ARG A 7 39.43 25.95 25.13
N PRO A 8 38.15 25.58 24.92
CA PRO A 8 37.83 24.26 24.36
C PRO A 8 38.38 24.16 22.93
N GLU A 9 39.26 23.20 22.66
CA GLU A 9 39.80 22.97 21.30
C GLU A 9 38.69 22.71 20.26
N SER A 10 37.56 22.14 20.71
CA SER A 10 36.38 21.83 19.91
C SER A 10 35.51 23.04 19.55
N LEU A 11 35.73 24.22 20.15
CA LEU A 11 34.91 25.41 19.89
C LEU A 11 35.10 25.93 18.46
N GLY A 12 36.33 25.86 17.92
CA GLY A 12 36.62 26.23 16.54
C GLY A 12 35.90 25.32 15.53
N GLU A 13 35.89 24.01 15.79
CA GLU A 13 35.17 23.03 14.97
C GLU A 13 33.66 23.29 15.01
N TYR A 14 33.08 23.53 16.19
CA TYR A 14 31.66 23.87 16.33
C TYR A 14 31.27 25.09 15.49
N LEU A 15 32.06 26.16 15.58
CA LEU A 15 31.79 27.43 14.88
C LEU A 15 31.99 27.32 13.36
N ALA A 16 32.81 26.38 12.88
CA ALA A 16 32.97 26.12 11.45
C ALA A 16 31.68 25.55 10.82
N HIS A 17 30.86 24.83 11.61
CA HIS A 17 29.58 24.26 11.19
C HIS A 17 28.38 25.21 11.37
N LEU A 18 28.62 26.47 11.72
CA LEU A 18 27.62 27.53 11.68
C LEU A 18 27.94 28.53 10.55
N PRO A 19 26.95 28.99 9.77
CA PRO A 19 27.13 29.95 8.69
C PRO A 19 27.27 31.39 9.20
N LEU A 20 28.24 31.59 10.08
CA LEU A 20 28.58 32.88 10.68
C LEU A 20 29.48 33.68 9.74
N SER A 21 29.36 35.01 9.76
CA SER A 21 30.38 35.87 9.16
C SER A 21 31.71 35.70 9.90
N ASP A 22 32.83 36.05 9.25
CA ASP A 22 34.16 35.94 9.88
C ASP A 22 34.26 36.79 11.16
N GLU A 23 33.58 37.95 11.20
CA GLU A 23 33.49 38.81 12.37
C GLU A 23 32.71 38.15 13.52
N GLN A 24 31.53 37.60 13.23
CA GLN A 24 30.72 36.88 14.22
C GLN A 24 31.46 35.64 14.75
N ARG A 25 32.14 34.93 13.86
CA ARG A 25 32.96 33.77 14.23
C ARG A 25 34.12 34.17 15.14
N ALA A 26 34.83 35.26 14.83
CA ALA A 26 35.92 35.77 15.66
C ALA A 26 35.43 36.21 17.05
N GLU A 27 34.28 36.88 17.11
CA GLU A 27 33.66 37.30 18.37
C GLU A 27 33.29 36.08 19.23
N LEU A 28 32.57 35.12 18.66
CA LEU A 28 32.12 33.92 19.39
C LEU A 28 33.27 32.98 19.73
N ALA A 29 34.38 33.00 18.96
CA ALA A 29 35.57 32.23 19.28
C ALA A 29 36.16 32.65 20.64
N SER A 30 35.93 33.88 21.12
CA SER A 30 36.42 34.37 22.42
C SER A 30 35.77 33.71 23.64
N CYS A 31 34.71 32.92 23.46
CA CYS A 31 34.02 32.25 24.55
C CYS A 31 34.91 31.21 25.26
N THR A 32 34.74 31.10 26.57
CA THR A 32 35.50 30.19 27.45
C THR A 32 34.80 28.85 27.67
N SER A 33 33.50 28.76 27.37
CA SER A 33 32.70 27.53 27.49
C SER A 33 31.59 27.46 26.43
N PHE A 34 31.07 26.26 26.17
CA PHE A 34 29.89 26.07 25.30
C PHE A 34 28.64 26.74 25.86
N SER A 35 28.44 26.73 27.18
CA SER A 35 27.32 27.47 27.79
C SER A 35 27.39 28.97 27.49
N GLU A 36 28.57 29.58 27.61
CA GLU A 36 28.77 31.00 27.29
C GLU A 36 28.51 31.28 25.80
N LEU A 37 29.01 30.42 24.92
CA LEU A 37 28.74 30.49 23.48
C LEU A 37 27.23 30.52 23.20
N HIS A 38 26.48 29.60 23.80
CA HIS A 38 25.05 29.50 23.61
C HIS A 38 24.26 30.67 24.23
N GLN A 39 24.69 31.20 25.38
CA GLN A 39 24.11 32.42 25.98
C GLN A 39 24.30 33.64 25.08
N ARG A 40 25.50 33.81 24.49
CA ARG A 40 25.78 34.90 23.53
C ARG A 40 24.99 34.74 22.25
N LEU A 41 24.94 33.53 21.68
CA LEU A 41 24.11 33.22 20.50
C LEU A 41 22.63 33.54 20.75
N ALA A 42 22.12 33.23 21.94
CA ALA A 42 20.74 33.50 22.32
C ALA A 42 20.46 34.98 22.67
N ALA A 43 21.49 35.84 22.74
CA ALA A 43 21.43 37.17 23.34
C ALA A 43 20.74 37.16 24.73
N ASN A 44 20.90 36.07 25.49
CA ASN A 44 20.24 35.84 26.77
C ASN A 44 21.27 35.46 27.84
N PRO A 45 21.93 36.45 28.46
CA PRO A 45 22.95 36.20 29.48
C PRO A 45 22.39 35.65 30.80
N ALA A 46 21.07 35.67 31.00
CA ALA A 46 20.40 35.20 32.22
C ALA A 46 19.94 33.72 32.14
N ALA A 47 20.08 33.06 30.98
CA ALA A 47 19.75 31.65 30.84
C ALA A 47 20.68 30.77 31.71
N SER A 48 20.12 29.81 32.45
CA SER A 48 20.93 28.84 33.18
C SER A 48 21.80 28.04 32.21
N THR A 49 22.94 27.52 32.68
CA THR A 49 23.86 26.73 31.86
C THR A 49 23.16 25.59 31.12
N THR A 50 22.25 24.91 31.82
CA THR A 50 21.46 23.78 31.29
C THR A 50 20.34 24.14 30.31
N GLU A 51 20.01 25.43 30.16
CA GLU A 51 18.99 25.94 29.23
C GLU A 51 19.58 26.77 28.08
N ALA A 52 20.87 27.13 28.16
CA ALA A 52 21.54 27.98 27.17
C ALA A 52 21.43 27.41 25.73
N VAL A 53 21.68 26.11 25.55
CA VAL A 53 21.61 25.45 24.23
C VAL A 53 20.20 25.48 23.64
N GLN A 54 19.19 25.30 24.50
CA GLN A 54 17.79 25.34 24.12
C GLN A 54 17.37 26.77 23.74
N ALA A 55 17.86 27.79 24.46
CA ALA A 55 17.61 29.19 24.16
C ALA A 55 18.24 29.60 22.81
N SER A 56 19.39 29.03 22.46
CA SER A 56 20.09 29.35 21.22
C SER A 56 19.59 28.57 19.98
N VAL A 57 18.51 27.79 20.10
CA VAL A 57 17.93 27.02 18.96
C VAL A 57 17.51 27.95 17.83
N GLY A 58 16.84 29.06 18.13
CA GLY A 58 16.37 30.02 17.13
C GLY A 58 17.51 30.61 16.33
N PRO A 59 18.49 31.27 16.98
CA PRO A 59 19.67 31.81 16.32
C PRO A 59 20.40 30.76 15.48
N ARG A 60 20.69 29.56 16.01
CA ARG A 60 21.39 28.50 15.24
C ARG A 60 20.61 28.05 13.99
N LEU A 61 19.29 28.09 14.03
CA LEU A 61 18.45 27.74 12.91
C LEU A 61 18.43 28.87 11.86
N THR A 62 18.33 30.12 12.31
CA THR A 62 18.14 31.31 11.47
C THR A 62 19.42 31.95 10.97
N VAL A 63 20.61 31.64 11.53
CA VAL A 63 21.88 32.15 10.99
C VAL A 63 21.97 31.81 9.49
N GLY A 64 22.09 32.83 8.65
CA GLY A 64 22.15 32.73 7.19
C GLY A 64 20.84 32.36 6.47
N SER A 65 19.73 32.12 7.19
CA SER A 65 18.43 31.75 6.61
C SER A 65 17.21 32.38 7.33
N ALA A 66 17.46 33.46 8.07
CA ALA A 66 16.47 34.13 8.92
C ALA A 66 15.31 34.70 8.10
N ALA A 67 15.61 35.39 7.00
CA ALA A 67 14.63 36.07 6.17
C ALA A 67 13.54 35.10 5.68
N GLU A 68 13.90 33.92 5.18
CA GLU A 68 12.92 32.95 4.65
C GLU A 68 11.93 32.45 5.72
N LEU A 69 12.43 32.12 6.91
CA LEU A 69 11.62 31.57 8.00
C LEU A 69 10.81 32.66 8.70
N GLU A 70 11.31 33.89 8.75
CA GLU A 70 10.64 35.06 9.29
C GLU A 70 9.55 35.57 8.35
N ASP A 71 9.84 35.72 7.06
CA ASP A 71 8.90 36.14 6.02
C ASP A 71 7.71 35.17 5.91
N ALA A 72 7.97 33.87 6.06
CA ALA A 72 6.93 32.84 6.07
C ALA A 72 6.26 32.65 7.45
N GLU A 73 6.59 33.47 8.45
CA GLU A 73 6.13 33.40 9.83
C GLU A 73 6.25 31.99 10.46
N MET A 74 7.28 31.22 10.11
CA MET A 74 7.43 29.83 10.51
C MET A 74 7.92 29.65 11.95
N LEU A 75 8.47 30.70 12.55
CA LEU A 75 8.92 30.69 13.94
C LEU A 75 7.74 30.92 14.89
N GLY A 76 7.68 30.10 15.94
CA GLY A 76 6.71 30.21 17.01
C GLY A 76 7.32 29.85 18.36
N VAL A 77 6.50 29.94 19.39
CA VAL A 77 6.89 29.60 20.76
C VAL A 77 5.89 28.62 21.33
N ASP A 78 6.38 27.58 22.00
CA ASP A 78 5.53 26.60 22.66
C ASP A 78 4.97 27.11 24.00
N GLY A 79 4.09 26.33 24.63
CA GLY A 79 3.46 26.73 25.90
C GLY A 79 4.42 26.89 27.10
N SER A 80 5.72 26.62 26.94
CA SER A 80 6.75 26.83 27.95
C SER A 80 7.78 27.90 27.53
N GLY A 81 7.50 28.69 26.49
CA GLY A 81 8.40 29.75 26.06
C GLY A 81 9.55 29.30 25.15
N ARG A 82 9.56 28.04 24.67
CA ARG A 82 10.64 27.52 23.81
C ARG A 82 10.33 27.74 22.33
N LEU A 83 11.33 28.09 21.55
CA LEU A 83 11.19 28.21 20.11
C LEU A 83 10.78 26.88 19.46
N CYS A 84 9.81 26.92 18.57
CA CYS A 84 9.39 25.80 17.73
C CYS A 84 9.07 26.26 16.30
N LEU A 85 9.22 25.36 15.33
CA LEU A 85 8.76 25.58 13.97
C LEU A 85 7.26 25.27 13.84
N LYS A 86 6.52 26.13 13.14
CA LYS A 86 5.09 25.93 12.78
C LYS A 86 4.94 24.88 11.67
N ILE A 87 5.41 23.66 11.90
CA ILE A 87 5.41 22.55 10.93
C ILE A 87 4.02 22.01 10.60
N ALA A 88 2.98 22.44 11.33
CA ALA A 88 1.60 22.05 11.13
C ALA A 88 0.67 23.21 11.52
N PRO A 89 -0.54 23.30 10.95
CA PRO A 89 -1.47 24.37 11.28
C PRO A 89 -2.00 24.23 12.72
N PRO A 90 -2.56 25.31 13.30
CA PRO A 90 -3.19 25.27 14.61
C PRO A 90 -4.23 24.15 14.71
N ILE A 91 -4.24 23.46 15.85
CA ILE A 91 -5.12 22.29 16.05
C ILE A 91 -6.55 22.78 16.31
N LYS A 92 -7.49 22.39 15.44
CA LYS A 92 -8.94 22.55 15.66
C LYS A 92 -9.59 21.18 15.84
N ARG A 93 -9.74 20.80 17.11
CA ARG A 93 -10.14 19.43 17.48
C ARG A 93 -11.54 19.10 17.00
N THR A 94 -11.67 17.99 16.29
CA THR A 94 -12.94 17.41 15.86
C THR A 94 -13.15 16.05 16.52
N LYS A 95 -14.39 15.79 16.95
CA LYS A 95 -14.76 14.55 17.64
C LYS A 95 -14.89 13.40 16.62
N VAL A 96 -13.95 12.47 16.66
CA VAL A 96 -13.97 11.22 15.86
C VAL A 96 -14.22 10.05 16.82
N VAL A 97 -15.45 9.52 16.84
CA VAL A 97 -15.87 8.43 17.76
C VAL A 97 -16.13 7.16 16.96
N PRO A 98 -15.35 6.09 17.19
CA PRO A 98 -15.58 4.82 16.51
C PRO A 98 -16.77 4.07 17.12
N GLU A 99 -17.61 3.49 16.26
CA GLU A 99 -18.69 2.58 16.70
C GLU A 99 -18.14 1.17 16.99
N PRO A 100 -18.39 0.59 18.17
CA PRO A 100 -17.94 -0.77 18.47
C PRO A 100 -18.58 -1.82 17.56
N TRP A 101 -17.76 -2.72 17.01
CA TRP A 101 -18.24 -3.81 16.16
C TRP A 101 -19.04 -4.85 16.93
N ARG A 102 -20.13 -5.31 16.32
CA ARG A 102 -21.00 -6.37 16.86
C ARG A 102 -21.15 -7.49 15.84
N THR A 103 -20.18 -8.40 15.83
CA THR A 103 -20.06 -9.47 14.83
C THR A 103 -20.90 -10.71 15.20
N ASN A 104 -20.97 -11.09 16.47
CA ASN A 104 -21.66 -12.31 16.91
C ASN A 104 -23.20 -12.22 16.72
N VAL A 105 -23.77 -13.14 15.94
CA VAL A 105 -25.21 -13.22 15.65
C VAL A 105 -26.02 -13.67 16.88
N LEU A 106 -25.51 -14.63 17.66
CA LEU A 106 -26.18 -15.17 18.85
C LEU A 106 -26.29 -14.12 19.96
N ILE A 107 -25.22 -13.36 20.21
CA ILE A 107 -25.25 -12.26 21.20
C ILE A 107 -26.27 -11.19 20.79
N ARG A 108 -26.41 -10.92 19.48
CA ARG A 108 -27.41 -9.98 18.96
C ARG A 108 -28.83 -10.51 19.16
N LEU A 109 -29.06 -11.80 18.89
CA LEU A 109 -30.35 -12.44 19.10
C LEU A 109 -30.74 -12.42 20.58
N TRP A 110 -29.81 -12.80 21.47
CA TRP A 110 -30.00 -12.76 22.92
C TRP A 110 -30.31 -11.37 23.46
N ARG A 111 -29.61 -10.32 23.00
CA ARG A 111 -29.91 -8.93 23.39
C ARG A 111 -31.27 -8.45 22.90
N ARG A 112 -31.68 -8.88 21.70
CA ARG A 112 -33.02 -8.59 21.17
C ARG A 112 -34.11 -9.25 22.02
N MET A 113 -33.87 -10.48 22.48
CA MET A 113 -34.79 -11.19 23.38
C MET A 113 -34.82 -10.58 24.80
N THR A 114 -33.71 -10.02 25.28
CA THR A 114 -33.61 -9.43 26.65
C THR A 114 -33.97 -7.94 26.72
N GLY A 115 -34.57 -7.36 25.68
CA GLY A 115 -35.05 -5.96 25.70
C GLY A 115 -33.97 -4.88 25.78
N ARG A 116 -32.68 -5.25 25.72
CA ARG A 116 -31.56 -4.30 25.71
C ARG A 116 -31.46 -3.66 24.33
N THR A 117 -32.15 -2.54 24.13
CA THR A 117 -32.14 -1.78 22.88
C THR A 117 -30.78 -1.12 22.63
N ASN A 118 -30.49 -0.90 21.35
CA ASN A 118 -29.20 -0.35 20.92
C ASN A 118 -29.23 1.17 21.00
N ALA A 119 -28.05 1.80 21.00
CA ALA A 119 -27.94 3.22 20.70
C ALA A 119 -28.67 3.51 19.36
N PRO A 120 -29.42 4.61 19.26
CA PRO A 120 -30.15 4.97 18.05
C PRO A 120 -29.17 5.03 16.86
N GLN A 121 -29.58 4.49 15.72
CA GLN A 121 -28.77 4.63 14.50
C GLN A 121 -28.63 6.12 14.18
N PRO A 122 -27.45 6.57 13.71
CA PRO A 122 -27.34 7.94 13.23
C PRO A 122 -28.44 8.19 12.19
N PRO A 123 -29.06 9.39 12.20
CA PRO A 123 -30.14 9.71 11.27
C PRO A 123 -29.65 9.45 9.85
N LYS A 124 -30.34 8.57 9.13
CA LYS A 124 -30.03 8.32 7.73
C LYS A 124 -30.41 9.57 6.95
N ARG A 125 -29.53 10.02 6.06
CA ARG A 125 -29.86 11.08 5.10
C ARG A 125 -31.04 10.61 4.26
N GLU A 126 -32.19 11.27 4.39
CA GLU A 126 -33.36 11.06 3.54
C GLU A 126 -33.09 11.73 2.19
N LEU A 127 -32.37 11.03 1.32
CA LEU A 127 -32.28 11.40 -0.09
C LEU A 127 -33.29 10.58 -0.90
N PRO A 128 -33.93 11.17 -1.92
CA PRO A 128 -34.68 10.39 -2.88
C PRO A 128 -33.79 9.29 -3.45
N ALA A 129 -34.30 8.07 -3.53
CA ALA A 129 -33.54 6.93 -4.02
C ALA A 129 -33.11 7.23 -5.47
N ALA A 130 -31.84 7.58 -5.64
CA ALA A 130 -31.31 7.92 -6.96
C ALA A 130 -31.52 6.75 -7.93
N ARG A 131 -32.00 7.04 -9.14
CA ARG A 131 -32.40 6.04 -10.16
C ARG A 131 -31.29 5.02 -10.47
N TRP A 132 -30.03 5.42 -10.33
CA TRP A 132 -28.87 4.54 -10.51
C TRP A 132 -28.85 3.34 -9.55
N ARG A 133 -29.46 3.43 -8.35
CA ARG A 133 -29.51 2.32 -7.37
C ARG A 133 -30.32 1.13 -7.86
N THR A 134 -31.46 1.41 -8.50
CA THR A 134 -32.33 0.39 -9.09
C THR A 134 -31.63 -0.26 -10.28
N VAL A 135 -31.03 0.56 -11.16
CA VAL A 135 -30.26 0.08 -12.33
C VAL A 135 -29.09 -0.80 -11.90
N GLY A 136 -28.29 -0.35 -10.93
CA GLY A 136 -27.17 -1.14 -10.39
C GLY A 136 -27.64 -2.47 -9.80
N SER A 137 -28.79 -2.49 -9.12
CA SER A 137 -29.35 -3.74 -8.59
C SER A 137 -29.77 -4.72 -9.70
N ILE A 138 -30.43 -4.24 -10.75
CA ILE A 138 -30.82 -5.06 -11.91
C ILE A 138 -29.57 -5.63 -12.59
N ARG A 139 -28.56 -4.79 -12.86
CA ARG A 139 -27.30 -5.21 -13.49
C ARG A 139 -26.64 -6.33 -12.67
N ARG A 140 -26.60 -6.23 -11.34
CA ARG A 140 -26.04 -7.29 -10.48
C ARG A 140 -26.83 -8.60 -10.51
N TYR A 141 -28.16 -8.55 -10.56
CA TYR A 141 -28.96 -9.77 -10.72
C TYR A 141 -28.73 -10.43 -12.08
N ILE A 142 -28.54 -9.64 -13.14
CA ILE A 142 -28.15 -10.15 -14.46
C ILE A 142 -26.79 -10.84 -14.38
N LEU A 143 -25.78 -10.19 -13.78
CA LEU A 143 -24.46 -10.80 -13.57
C LEU A 143 -24.56 -12.12 -12.82
N LEU A 144 -25.34 -12.15 -11.73
CA LEU A 144 -25.55 -13.36 -10.94
C LEU A 144 -26.22 -14.48 -11.76
N ALA A 145 -27.23 -14.16 -12.56
CA ALA A 145 -27.91 -15.12 -13.42
C ALA A 145 -26.97 -15.68 -14.49
N LEU A 146 -26.13 -14.83 -15.11
CA LEU A 146 -25.13 -15.24 -16.08
C LEU A 146 -24.08 -16.17 -15.45
N MET A 147 -23.58 -15.83 -14.27
CA MET A 147 -22.61 -16.64 -13.52
C MET A 147 -23.17 -18.01 -13.16
N ILE A 148 -24.38 -18.06 -12.58
CA ILE A 148 -25.01 -19.31 -12.16
C ILE A 148 -25.36 -20.16 -13.39
N GLY A 149 -25.97 -19.56 -14.42
CA GLY A 149 -26.35 -20.28 -15.64
C GLY A 149 -25.14 -20.92 -16.33
N GLN A 150 -24.07 -20.15 -16.51
CA GLN A 150 -22.82 -20.65 -17.11
C GLN A 150 -22.18 -21.75 -16.26
N THR A 151 -22.23 -21.63 -14.92
CA THR A 151 -21.69 -22.64 -14.00
C THR A 151 -22.51 -23.93 -14.02
N VAL A 152 -23.83 -23.84 -14.09
CA VAL A 152 -24.71 -25.01 -14.19
C VAL A 152 -24.44 -25.77 -15.49
N VAL A 153 -24.32 -25.07 -16.61
CA VAL A 153 -23.98 -25.68 -17.91
C VAL A 153 -22.61 -26.36 -17.83
N ALA A 154 -21.58 -25.65 -17.36
CA ALA A 154 -20.24 -26.22 -17.23
C ALA A 154 -20.18 -27.41 -16.27
N GLY A 155 -20.90 -27.34 -15.14
CA GLY A 155 -21.02 -28.43 -14.17
C GLY A 155 -21.72 -29.66 -14.75
N TRP A 156 -22.71 -29.45 -15.63
CA TRP A 156 -23.36 -30.54 -16.35
C TRP A 156 -22.39 -31.24 -17.32
N TYR A 157 -21.58 -30.49 -18.07
CA TYR A 157 -20.51 -31.07 -18.89
C TYR A 157 -19.45 -31.79 -18.04
N MET A 158 -19.02 -31.18 -16.93
CA MET A 158 -18.05 -31.77 -16.01
C MET A 158 -18.54 -33.10 -15.41
N LYS A 159 -19.83 -33.17 -15.01
CA LYS A 159 -20.46 -34.40 -14.57
C LYS A 159 -20.39 -35.49 -15.64
N GLY A 160 -20.54 -35.12 -16.92
CA GLY A 160 -20.47 -36.06 -18.05
C GLY A 160 -19.06 -36.54 -18.40
N ILE A 161 -18.00 -35.91 -17.87
CA ILE A 161 -16.59 -36.32 -18.06
C ILE A 161 -16.16 -37.29 -16.95
N LEU A 162 -16.71 -37.14 -15.74
CA LEU A 162 -16.31 -37.93 -14.58
C LEU A 162 -16.89 -39.36 -14.67
N PRO A 163 -16.11 -40.38 -14.26
CA PRO A 163 -16.44 -41.79 -14.55
C PRO A 163 -17.66 -42.33 -13.79
N TYR A 164 -17.96 -41.83 -12.58
CA TYR A 164 -19.06 -42.34 -11.76
C TYR A 164 -20.32 -41.48 -11.97
N GLN A 165 -21.36 -41.99 -12.64
CA GLN A 165 -22.51 -41.15 -13.09
C GLN A 165 -23.55 -40.77 -12.01
N GLY A 166 -23.17 -40.75 -10.73
CA GLY A 166 -23.99 -40.26 -9.61
C GLY A 166 -24.19 -41.27 -8.49
N TRP A 167 -24.78 -40.83 -7.38
CA TRP A 167 -25.04 -41.64 -6.17
C TRP A 167 -26.20 -42.65 -6.32
N SER A 168 -26.83 -42.72 -7.49
CA SER A 168 -27.99 -43.61 -7.72
C SER A 168 -27.68 -45.09 -7.61
N PHE A 169 -26.39 -45.46 -7.73
CA PHE A 169 -25.90 -46.84 -7.66
C PHE A 169 -25.37 -47.21 -6.27
N VAL A 170 -25.62 -46.37 -5.27
CA VAL A 170 -25.15 -46.57 -3.90
C VAL A 170 -26.36 -46.80 -3.00
N ASP A 171 -26.59 -48.04 -2.55
CA ASP A 171 -27.67 -48.37 -1.63
C ASP A 171 -27.29 -47.99 -0.19
N LEU A 172 -28.04 -47.04 0.39
CA LEU A 172 -27.83 -46.56 1.75
C LEU A 172 -28.09 -47.63 2.82
N ASN A 173 -28.97 -48.60 2.55
CA ASN A 173 -29.25 -49.70 3.48
C ASN A 173 -28.11 -50.72 3.52
N GLU A 174 -27.40 -50.89 2.40
CA GLU A 174 -26.23 -51.75 2.32
C GLU A 174 -25.05 -51.13 3.08
N ILE A 175 -24.81 -49.83 2.89
CA ILE A 175 -23.77 -49.05 3.60
C ILE A 175 -23.88 -49.17 5.12
N VAL A 176 -25.10 -49.13 5.67
CA VAL A 176 -25.31 -49.16 7.12
C VAL A 176 -24.96 -50.53 7.73
N ASN A 177 -25.02 -51.60 6.93
CA ASN A 177 -24.84 -52.98 7.39
C ASN A 177 -23.48 -53.61 7.00
N GLN A 178 -22.67 -52.90 6.21
CA GLN A 178 -21.34 -53.37 5.77
C GLN A 178 -20.22 -52.99 6.77
N PRO A 179 -19.08 -53.72 6.75
CA PRO A 179 -17.87 -53.31 7.46
C PRO A 179 -17.38 -51.93 7.03
N LEU A 180 -16.83 -51.16 7.97
CA LEU A 180 -16.33 -49.79 7.73
C LEU A 180 -15.35 -49.70 6.54
N TRP A 181 -14.51 -50.71 6.33
CA TRP A 181 -13.54 -50.72 5.24
C TRP A 181 -14.21 -50.85 3.86
N ASP A 182 -15.19 -51.74 3.74
CA ASP A 182 -15.92 -51.96 2.49
C ASP A 182 -16.79 -50.75 2.14
N THR A 183 -17.39 -50.13 3.16
CA THR A 183 -18.09 -48.84 3.03
C THR A 183 -17.16 -47.74 2.52
N VAL A 184 -15.94 -47.64 3.07
CA VAL A 184 -14.96 -46.64 2.62
C VAL A 184 -14.57 -46.89 1.17
N VAL A 185 -14.25 -48.13 0.80
CA VAL A 185 -13.88 -48.51 -0.57
C VAL A 185 -15.00 -48.22 -1.57
N GLN A 186 -16.25 -48.52 -1.23
CA GLN A 186 -17.42 -48.29 -2.09
C GLN A 186 -17.74 -46.79 -2.23
N VAL A 187 -17.71 -46.02 -1.14
CA VAL A 187 -18.14 -44.61 -1.13
C VAL A 187 -17.03 -43.65 -1.60
N TRP A 188 -15.76 -44.02 -1.42
CA TRP A 188 -14.61 -43.14 -1.68
C TRP A 188 -14.58 -42.53 -3.09
N PRO A 189 -14.75 -43.28 -4.20
CA PRO A 189 -14.73 -42.69 -5.53
C PRO A 189 -15.86 -41.69 -5.77
N TYR A 190 -17.07 -41.98 -5.27
CA TYR A 190 -18.24 -41.08 -5.34
C TYR A 190 -18.04 -39.81 -4.50
N ALA A 191 -17.45 -39.94 -3.30
CA ALA A 191 -17.12 -38.82 -2.43
C ALA A 191 -16.06 -37.91 -3.05
N LEU A 192 -14.99 -38.48 -3.61
CA LEU A 192 -13.96 -37.75 -4.36
C LEU A 192 -14.58 -36.99 -5.53
N GLN A 193 -15.35 -37.68 -6.36
CA GLN A 193 -15.97 -37.08 -7.54
C GLN A 193 -16.92 -35.94 -7.17
N THR A 194 -17.77 -36.14 -6.16
CA THR A 194 -18.71 -35.11 -5.71
C THR A 194 -17.96 -33.89 -5.17
N SER A 195 -16.87 -34.10 -4.43
CA SER A 195 -16.01 -33.03 -3.93
C SER A 195 -15.37 -32.23 -5.08
N ILE A 196 -14.87 -32.93 -6.11
CA ILE A 196 -14.32 -32.31 -7.33
C ILE A 196 -15.38 -31.47 -8.04
N LEU A 197 -16.61 -31.99 -8.19
CA LEU A 197 -17.69 -31.29 -8.88
C LEU A 197 -18.14 -30.04 -8.11
N VAL A 198 -18.23 -30.11 -6.78
CA VAL A 198 -18.53 -28.95 -5.93
C VAL A 198 -17.45 -27.89 -6.03
N LEU A 199 -16.16 -28.28 -5.93
CA LEU A 199 -15.04 -27.37 -6.09
C LEU A 199 -15.02 -26.75 -7.48
N PHE A 200 -15.23 -27.56 -8.52
CA PHE A 200 -15.34 -27.08 -9.91
C PHE A 200 -16.43 -26.03 -10.04
N GLY A 201 -17.64 -26.28 -9.52
CA GLY A 201 -18.74 -25.31 -9.57
C GLY A 201 -18.38 -23.98 -8.90
N ILE A 202 -17.76 -24.01 -7.72
CA ILE A 202 -17.34 -22.80 -7.00
C ILE A 202 -16.26 -22.04 -7.79
N LEU A 203 -15.23 -22.74 -8.26
CA LEU A 203 -14.09 -22.15 -8.97
C LEU A 203 -14.50 -21.62 -10.35
N PHE A 204 -15.35 -22.34 -11.08
CA PHE A 204 -15.84 -21.94 -12.38
C PHE A 204 -16.77 -20.72 -12.27
N CYS A 205 -17.65 -20.67 -11.25
CA CYS A 205 -18.47 -19.51 -10.96
C CYS A 205 -17.61 -18.26 -10.70
N TRP A 206 -16.49 -18.42 -9.99
CA TRP A 206 -15.52 -17.34 -9.76
C TRP A 206 -14.87 -16.85 -11.06
N VAL A 207 -14.43 -17.76 -11.93
CA VAL A 207 -13.87 -17.41 -13.26
C VAL A 207 -14.92 -16.70 -14.12
N SER A 208 -16.16 -17.18 -14.11
CA SER A 208 -17.28 -16.57 -14.83
C SER A 208 -17.53 -15.12 -14.40
N ALA A 209 -17.44 -14.81 -13.11
CA ALA A 209 -17.57 -13.44 -12.60
C ALA A 209 -16.55 -12.48 -13.23
N GLY A 210 -15.28 -12.91 -13.31
CA GLY A 210 -14.21 -12.15 -13.95
C GLY A 210 -14.45 -11.94 -15.45
N PHE A 211 -14.87 -13.00 -16.14
CA PHE A 211 -15.17 -12.98 -17.57
C PHE A 211 -16.26 -11.96 -17.92
N TRP A 212 -17.43 -12.03 -17.28
CA TRP A 212 -18.55 -11.11 -17.54
C TRP A 212 -18.23 -9.68 -17.15
N THR A 213 -17.39 -9.49 -16.12
CA THR A 213 -16.88 -8.16 -15.75
C THR A 213 -16.01 -7.58 -16.85
N ALA A 214 -15.02 -8.32 -17.35
CA ALA A 214 -14.17 -7.83 -18.43
C ALA A 214 -14.94 -7.59 -19.73
N LEU A 215 -15.90 -8.46 -20.07
CA LEU A 215 -16.73 -8.30 -21.27
C LEU A 215 -17.57 -7.03 -21.22
N MET A 216 -18.24 -6.76 -20.09
CA MET A 216 -19.01 -5.51 -19.96
C MET A 216 -18.10 -4.28 -19.95
N GLY A 217 -16.91 -4.38 -19.37
CA GLY A 217 -15.92 -3.31 -19.45
C GLY A 217 -15.45 -3.02 -20.88
N PHE A 218 -15.22 -4.06 -21.68
CA PHE A 218 -14.92 -3.91 -23.11
C PHE A 218 -16.04 -3.18 -23.84
N LEU A 219 -17.30 -3.60 -23.63
CA LEU A 219 -18.46 -2.97 -24.26
C LEU A 219 -18.63 -1.51 -23.81
N GLU A 220 -18.42 -1.22 -22.51
CA GLU A 220 -18.50 0.14 -21.97
C GLU A 220 -17.41 1.04 -22.55
N LEU A 221 -16.17 0.56 -22.65
CA LEU A 221 -15.05 1.33 -23.19
C LEU A 221 -15.12 1.53 -24.71
N LEU A 222 -15.83 0.66 -25.44
CA LEU A 222 -16.07 0.77 -26.87
C LEU A 222 -17.24 1.71 -27.19
N THR A 223 -18.33 1.64 -26.41
CA THR A 223 -19.55 2.42 -26.66
C THR A 223 -19.55 3.78 -25.97
N GLY A 224 -18.97 3.90 -24.78
CA GLY A 224 -18.85 5.12 -23.99
C GLY A 224 -20.15 5.70 -23.44
N ARG A 225 -21.26 4.94 -23.47
CA ARG A 225 -22.64 5.44 -23.34
C ARG A 225 -23.32 5.24 -21.97
N ASP A 226 -22.62 4.93 -20.88
CA ASP A 226 -23.31 4.88 -19.58
C ASP A 226 -23.71 6.29 -19.07
N LYS A 227 -25.03 6.52 -18.96
CA LYS A 227 -25.62 7.76 -18.45
C LYS A 227 -25.32 8.02 -16.97
N TYR A 228 -24.99 6.99 -16.19
CA TYR A 228 -24.78 7.10 -14.74
C TYR A 228 -23.31 7.12 -14.34
N LYS A 229 -22.38 7.27 -15.31
CA LYS A 229 -20.95 7.32 -15.01
C LYS A 229 -20.54 8.66 -14.40
N ILE A 230 -19.73 8.61 -13.34
CA ILE A 230 -18.90 9.75 -12.94
C ILE A 230 -17.62 9.61 -13.76
N SER A 231 -17.57 10.33 -14.87
CA SER A 231 -16.46 10.31 -15.81
C SER A 231 -15.56 11.52 -15.56
N GLY A 232 -14.25 11.36 -15.70
CA GLY A 232 -13.31 12.49 -15.71
C GLY A 232 -13.70 13.56 -16.73
N SER A 233 -14.29 13.17 -17.87
CA SER A 233 -14.79 14.11 -18.89
C SER A 233 -15.95 14.99 -18.42
N SER A 234 -16.63 14.62 -17.33
CA SER A 234 -17.73 15.39 -16.73
C SER A 234 -17.29 16.36 -15.64
N ALA A 235 -16.00 16.43 -15.31
CA ALA A 235 -15.47 17.34 -14.29
C ALA A 235 -15.70 18.82 -14.65
N GLY A 236 -15.75 19.14 -15.95
CA GLY A 236 -15.83 20.51 -16.43
C GLY A 236 -14.58 21.35 -16.08
N ASN A 237 -14.61 22.63 -16.45
CA ASN A 237 -13.51 23.57 -16.20
C ASN A 237 -13.93 24.73 -15.28
N GLU A 238 -14.99 24.53 -14.50
CA GLU A 238 -15.50 25.56 -13.60
C GLU A 238 -14.48 25.87 -12.49
N PRO A 239 -14.37 27.13 -12.04
CA PRO A 239 -13.51 27.50 -10.93
C PRO A 239 -13.90 26.76 -9.65
N ILE A 240 -12.89 26.28 -8.91
CA ILE A 240 -13.11 25.62 -7.62
C ILE A 240 -13.47 26.68 -6.57
N ALA A 241 -14.62 26.50 -5.93
CA ALA A 241 -15.10 27.40 -4.91
C ALA A 241 -14.12 27.53 -3.72
N PRO A 242 -13.94 28.71 -3.11
CA PRO A 242 -12.99 28.92 -2.01
C PRO A 242 -13.18 28.00 -0.80
N GLU A 243 -14.43 27.63 -0.50
CA GLU A 243 -14.81 26.74 0.58
C GLU A 243 -14.46 25.26 0.30
N ALA A 244 -14.12 24.89 -0.93
CA ALA A 244 -13.71 23.53 -1.31
C ALA A 244 -12.24 23.25 -0.98
N ARG A 245 -11.78 23.71 0.19
CA ARG A 245 -10.44 23.42 0.71
C ARG A 245 -10.23 21.92 0.82
N THR A 246 -9.11 21.46 0.27
CA THR A 246 -8.78 20.04 0.12
C THR A 246 -7.42 19.74 0.76
N ALA A 247 -7.39 18.79 1.69
CA ALA A 247 -6.15 18.33 2.28
C ALA A 247 -5.59 17.13 1.50
N LEU A 248 -4.37 17.24 0.97
CA LEU A 248 -3.61 16.10 0.48
C LEU A 248 -2.85 15.50 1.64
N VAL A 249 -3.17 14.27 2.03
CA VAL A 249 -2.53 13.58 3.14
C VAL A 249 -1.70 12.42 2.63
N MET A 250 -0.42 12.40 3.01
CA MET A 250 0.54 11.37 2.62
C MET A 250 1.08 10.69 3.88
N PRO A 251 0.49 9.55 4.31
CA PRO A 251 0.99 8.76 5.42
C PRO A 251 2.29 8.04 5.05
N ILE A 252 3.33 8.22 5.87
CA ILE A 252 4.65 7.62 5.68
C ILE A 252 5.08 6.85 6.95
N CYS A 253 5.83 5.76 6.85
CA CYS A 253 6.47 4.94 7.87
C CYS A 253 7.76 4.25 7.32
N ASN A 254 8.93 4.83 7.58
CA ASN A 254 10.25 4.32 7.19
C ASN A 254 10.41 4.09 5.67
N GLU A 255 9.84 4.97 4.83
CA GLU A 255 10.07 4.94 3.38
C GLU A 255 11.39 5.60 2.99
N ASP A 256 11.72 5.42 1.71
CA ASP A 256 12.80 6.13 1.02
C ASP A 256 12.48 7.64 0.94
N VAL A 257 13.10 8.41 1.83
CA VAL A 257 12.87 9.86 1.99
C VAL A 257 13.11 10.62 0.68
N PRO A 258 14.26 10.44 -0.03
CA PRO A 258 14.47 11.02 -1.35
C PRO A 258 13.30 10.86 -2.32
N ARG A 259 12.81 9.63 -2.48
CA ARG A 259 11.73 9.32 -3.44
C ARG A 259 10.38 9.89 -3.02
N VAL A 260 10.06 9.84 -1.74
CA VAL A 260 8.78 10.36 -1.20
C VAL A 260 8.68 11.87 -1.42
N PHE A 261 9.71 12.61 -1.00
CA PHE A 261 9.69 14.07 -1.11
C PHE A 261 9.83 14.55 -2.56
N ALA A 262 10.49 13.79 -3.43
CA ALA A 262 10.49 14.03 -4.88
C ALA A 262 9.08 13.95 -5.48
N GLY A 263 8.32 12.89 -5.18
CA GLY A 263 6.95 12.73 -5.68
C GLY A 263 5.97 13.77 -5.11
N LEU A 264 6.16 14.15 -3.84
CA LEU A 264 5.40 15.22 -3.20
C LEU A 264 5.67 16.57 -3.88
N ARG A 265 6.95 16.90 -4.13
CA ARG A 265 7.36 18.13 -4.81
C ARG A 265 6.78 18.21 -6.21
N ALA A 266 6.90 17.14 -7.01
CA ALA A 266 6.33 17.09 -8.35
C ALA A 266 4.80 17.28 -8.36
N THR A 267 4.10 16.67 -7.39
CA THR A 267 2.65 16.84 -7.22
C THR A 267 2.31 18.29 -6.82
N PHE A 268 3.07 18.88 -5.89
CA PHE A 268 2.87 20.26 -5.43
C PHE A 268 3.05 21.27 -6.58
N GLU A 269 4.15 21.17 -7.33
CA GLU A 269 4.44 22.06 -8.45
C GLU A 269 3.42 21.91 -9.58
N SER A 270 2.94 20.69 -9.85
CA SER A 270 1.85 20.46 -10.82
C SER A 270 0.53 21.11 -10.37
N VAL A 271 0.19 21.05 -9.08
CA VAL A 271 -0.95 21.80 -8.53
C VAL A 271 -0.73 23.32 -8.65
N ALA A 272 0.47 23.81 -8.38
CA ALA A 272 0.82 25.22 -8.55
C ALA A 272 0.65 25.67 -10.00
N ALA A 273 1.12 24.88 -10.96
CA ALA A 273 0.98 25.13 -12.39
C ALA A 273 -0.48 25.15 -12.85
N SER A 274 -1.39 24.45 -12.16
CA SER A 274 -2.83 24.48 -12.45
C SER A 274 -3.54 25.77 -12.00
N GLY A 275 -2.88 26.63 -11.22
CA GLY A 275 -3.45 27.86 -10.66
C GLY A 275 -4.43 27.65 -9.49
N ASN A 276 -4.59 26.42 -9.00
CA ASN A 276 -5.53 26.09 -7.91
C ASN A 276 -4.85 25.86 -6.55
N LEU A 277 -3.57 26.22 -6.39
CA LEU A 277 -2.79 25.95 -5.18
C LEU A 277 -3.44 26.48 -3.89
N ASP A 278 -4.17 27.60 -3.97
CA ASP A 278 -4.91 28.17 -2.84
C ASP A 278 -6.01 27.28 -2.27
N ARG A 279 -6.39 26.21 -2.98
CA ARG A 279 -7.40 25.24 -2.57
C ARG A 279 -6.80 24.01 -1.88
N PHE A 280 -5.48 23.83 -1.93
CA PHE A 280 -4.81 22.62 -1.48
C PHE A 280 -3.78 22.88 -0.38
N ASP A 281 -3.84 22.05 0.66
CA ASP A 281 -2.80 21.96 1.68
C ASP A 281 -2.26 20.53 1.74
N PHE A 282 -0.97 20.38 1.96
CA PHE A 282 -0.25 19.10 1.87
C PHE A 282 0.23 18.67 3.25
N PHE A 283 0.02 17.42 3.61
CA PHE A 283 0.33 16.89 4.93
C PHE A 283 1.13 15.59 4.82
N VAL A 284 2.40 15.65 5.19
CA VAL A 284 3.24 14.47 5.40
C VAL A 284 3.01 13.94 6.81
N LEU A 285 2.37 12.77 6.92
CA LEU A 285 1.96 12.17 8.19
C LEU A 285 2.87 10.99 8.53
N SER A 286 3.94 11.23 9.28
CA SER A 286 4.97 10.23 9.60
C SER A 286 4.65 9.36 10.83
N ASP A 287 4.81 8.06 10.63
CA ASP A 287 4.82 6.98 11.62
C ASP A 287 6.21 6.34 11.79
N THR A 288 7.22 6.95 11.18
CA THR A 288 8.60 6.47 11.16
C THR A 288 9.12 6.23 12.57
N ASN A 289 9.74 5.06 12.75
CA ASN A 289 10.33 4.64 14.01
C ASN A 289 11.85 4.58 13.99
N ASP A 290 12.45 4.60 12.80
CA ASP A 290 13.88 4.75 12.63
C ASP A 290 14.28 6.20 12.85
N THR A 291 15.26 6.44 13.72
CA THR A 291 15.67 7.81 14.07
C THR A 291 16.51 8.47 13.00
N ASP A 292 17.27 7.71 12.22
CA ASP A 292 18.09 8.24 11.14
C ASP A 292 17.18 8.70 10.00
N ILE A 293 16.22 7.87 9.61
CA ILE A 293 15.17 8.23 8.63
C ILE A 293 14.34 9.41 9.13
N ALA A 294 13.94 9.41 10.41
CA ALA A 294 13.08 10.48 10.91
C ALA A 294 13.78 11.87 10.95
N VAL A 295 15.11 11.92 11.02
CA VAL A 295 15.87 13.17 10.87
C VAL A 295 16.02 13.53 9.40
N ALA A 296 16.23 12.56 8.51
CA ALA A 296 16.22 12.80 7.07
C ALA A 296 14.87 13.37 6.59
N GLU A 297 13.74 12.89 7.11
CA GLU A 297 12.41 13.45 6.84
C GLU A 297 12.28 14.92 7.26
N GLN A 298 12.86 15.29 8.41
CA GLN A 298 12.83 16.67 8.91
C GLN A 298 13.59 17.61 7.98
N GLN A 299 14.76 17.17 7.52
CA GLN A 299 15.59 17.89 6.56
C GLN A 299 14.88 18.03 5.22
N ALA A 300 14.40 16.91 4.65
CA ALA A 300 13.72 16.90 3.36
C ALA A 300 12.44 17.75 3.34
N TRP A 301 11.70 17.81 4.46
CA TRP A 301 10.56 18.72 4.57
C TRP A 301 10.98 20.19 4.50
N LEU A 302 12.07 20.57 5.19
CA LEU A 302 12.58 21.94 5.16
C LEU A 302 13.04 22.32 3.75
N ASP A 303 13.78 21.43 3.09
CA ASP A 303 14.33 21.65 1.74
C ASP A 303 13.22 21.79 0.71
N VAL A 304 12.26 20.86 0.68
CA VAL A 304 11.11 20.97 -0.23
C VAL A 304 10.29 22.23 0.03
N CYS A 305 10.10 22.65 1.29
CA CYS A 305 9.40 23.90 1.57
C CYS A 305 10.13 25.12 1.02
N ARG A 306 11.47 25.15 1.05
CA ARG A 306 12.28 26.23 0.48
C ARG A 306 12.21 26.23 -1.04
N GLU A 307 12.52 25.09 -1.65
CA GLU A 307 12.56 24.90 -3.11
C GLU A 307 11.23 25.29 -3.77
N THR A 308 10.11 24.93 -3.13
CA THR A 308 8.77 25.18 -3.66
C THR A 308 8.12 26.47 -3.16
N LYS A 309 8.77 27.18 -2.22
CA LYS A 309 8.15 28.26 -1.43
C LYS A 309 6.84 27.81 -0.76
N GLY A 310 6.80 26.55 -0.34
CA GLY A 310 5.62 25.85 0.17
C GLY A 310 5.35 26.03 1.67
N PHE A 311 6.09 26.91 2.36
CA PHE A 311 5.83 27.21 3.77
C PHE A 311 4.38 27.68 3.99
N GLY A 312 3.76 27.22 5.08
CA GLY A 312 2.34 27.47 5.34
C GLY A 312 1.36 26.63 4.52
N ARG A 313 1.83 25.78 3.59
CA ARG A 313 1.00 24.84 2.81
C ARG A 313 1.47 23.40 2.87
N ILE A 314 2.78 23.16 2.97
CA ILE A 314 3.38 21.84 3.15
C ILE A 314 3.65 21.63 4.64
N PHE A 315 2.88 20.74 5.24
CA PHE A 315 2.93 20.44 6.65
C PHE A 315 3.55 19.07 6.90
N TYR A 316 4.30 18.96 7.99
CA TYR A 316 4.91 17.71 8.44
C TYR A 316 4.51 17.41 9.88
N ARG A 317 4.21 16.14 10.14
CA ARG A 317 3.97 15.66 11.50
C ARG A 317 4.42 14.22 11.68
N ARG A 318 5.29 13.99 12.67
CA ARG A 318 5.61 12.66 13.21
C ARG A 318 4.78 12.29 14.44
N ARG A 319 4.20 11.08 14.46
CA ARG A 319 3.49 10.57 15.64
C ARG A 319 4.42 9.89 16.64
N ARG A 320 4.25 10.23 17.93
CA ARG A 320 4.89 9.47 19.03
C ARG A 320 4.19 8.16 19.35
N ARG A 321 2.86 8.16 19.30
CA ARG A 321 2.04 7.00 19.63
C ARG A 321 1.43 6.43 18.35
N ARG A 322 2.04 5.37 17.83
CA ARG A 322 1.72 4.73 16.55
C ARG A 322 0.61 3.69 16.73
N VAL A 323 -0.61 4.15 17.00
CA VAL A 323 -1.79 3.28 17.12
C VAL A 323 -2.43 3.12 15.74
N LYS A 324 -2.88 1.90 15.39
CA LYS A 324 -3.61 1.57 14.14
C LYS A 324 -2.89 1.91 12.81
N ARG A 325 -1.57 2.12 12.80
CA ARG A 325 -0.77 2.32 11.56
C ARG A 325 -1.37 3.42 10.66
N LYS A 326 -1.45 3.22 9.32
CA LYS A 326 -2.04 4.15 8.33
C LYS A 326 -3.42 4.68 8.74
N SER A 327 -4.39 3.79 9.01
CA SER A 327 -5.75 4.19 9.44
C SER A 327 -5.74 5.06 10.71
N GLY A 328 -4.85 4.77 11.67
CA GLY A 328 -4.71 5.59 12.86
C GLY A 328 -4.07 6.95 12.59
N ASN A 329 -3.25 7.06 11.55
CA ASN A 329 -2.60 8.30 11.15
C ASN A 329 -3.63 9.28 10.57
N LEU A 330 -4.51 8.73 9.72
CA LEU A 330 -5.68 9.40 9.16
C LEU A 330 -6.69 9.76 10.26
N ASP A 331 -7.00 8.86 11.20
CA ASP A 331 -7.83 9.14 12.38
C ASP A 331 -7.31 10.35 13.17
N ASP A 332 -6.00 10.42 13.40
CA ASP A 332 -5.38 11.52 14.16
C ASP A 332 -5.37 12.85 13.36
N PHE A 333 -5.17 12.80 12.04
CA PHE A 333 -5.35 13.96 11.16
C PHE A 333 -6.79 14.48 11.23
N CYS A 334 -7.78 13.59 11.04
CA CYS A 334 -9.21 13.91 11.11
C CYS A 334 -9.58 14.55 12.45
N ARG A 335 -8.99 14.08 13.56
CA ARG A 335 -9.21 14.64 14.90
C ARG A 335 -8.60 16.02 15.09
N ARG A 336 -7.48 16.33 14.45
CA ARG A 336 -6.70 17.55 14.70
C ARG A 336 -7.04 18.69 13.77
N TRP A 337 -7.24 18.39 12.49
CA TRP A 337 -7.37 19.39 11.42
C TRP A 337 -8.50 19.08 10.45
N GLY A 338 -9.03 17.85 10.44
CA GLY A 338 -10.01 17.44 9.43
C GLY A 338 -11.30 18.27 9.37
N GLY A 339 -11.66 18.97 10.45
CA GLY A 339 -12.81 19.88 10.46
C GLY A 339 -12.62 21.16 9.64
N GLU A 340 -11.40 21.49 9.23
CA GLU A 340 -11.07 22.69 8.43
C GLU A 340 -11.17 22.46 6.93
N TYR A 341 -11.31 21.21 6.49
CA TYR A 341 -11.28 20.82 5.09
C TYR A 341 -12.63 20.25 4.65
N LYS A 342 -13.08 20.62 3.44
CA LYS A 342 -14.26 20.03 2.82
C LYS A 342 -13.93 18.64 2.28
N TYR A 343 -12.72 18.49 1.74
CA TYR A 343 -12.23 17.28 1.11
C TYR A 343 -10.86 16.85 1.62
N MET A 344 -10.57 15.57 1.48
CA MET A 344 -9.24 15.00 1.70
C MET A 344 -8.92 14.06 0.54
N VAL A 345 -7.70 14.16 0.02
CA VAL A 345 -7.13 13.20 -0.92
C VAL A 345 -6.04 12.43 -0.18
N VAL A 346 -6.16 11.11 -0.14
CA VAL A 346 -5.14 10.24 0.48
C VAL A 346 -4.15 9.81 -0.58
N LEU A 347 -2.85 10.01 -0.34
CA LEU A 347 -1.75 9.54 -1.18
C LEU A 347 -0.97 8.48 -0.42
N ASP A 348 -0.53 7.43 -1.09
CA ASP A 348 0.55 6.58 -0.57
C ASP A 348 1.91 7.19 -0.91
N ALA A 349 2.96 6.73 -0.21
CA ALA A 349 4.32 7.24 -0.35
C ALA A 349 4.91 7.05 -1.77
N ASP A 350 4.36 6.12 -2.54
CA ASP A 350 4.69 5.82 -3.95
C ASP A 350 3.68 6.41 -4.94
N SER A 351 2.73 7.24 -4.47
CA SER A 351 1.74 7.89 -5.32
C SER A 351 2.25 9.22 -5.87
N VAL A 352 1.96 9.47 -7.15
CA VAL A 352 2.18 10.77 -7.81
C VAL A 352 0.91 11.15 -8.55
N MET A 353 0.43 12.38 -8.39
CA MET A 353 -0.79 12.85 -9.05
C MET A 353 -0.56 14.21 -9.72
N SER A 354 -1.18 14.42 -10.88
CA SER A 354 -1.14 15.74 -11.52
C SER A 354 -2.10 16.72 -10.85
N GLY A 355 -1.76 18.00 -10.90
CA GLY A 355 -2.59 19.08 -10.40
C GLY A 355 -3.95 19.15 -11.08
N GLU A 356 -4.01 18.80 -12.37
CA GLU A 356 -5.29 18.70 -13.07
C GLU A 356 -6.12 17.49 -12.62
N CYS A 357 -5.50 16.33 -12.36
CA CYS A 357 -6.23 15.19 -11.79
C CYS A 357 -6.89 15.57 -10.46
N LEU A 358 -6.13 16.23 -9.58
CA LEU A 358 -6.60 16.68 -8.27
C LEU A 358 -7.69 17.74 -8.38
N SER A 359 -7.53 18.72 -9.27
CA SER A 359 -8.53 19.77 -9.52
C SER A 359 -9.82 19.17 -10.08
N SER A 360 -9.72 18.27 -11.06
CA SER A 360 -10.85 17.52 -11.61
C SER A 360 -11.57 16.69 -10.55
N LEU A 361 -10.85 16.02 -9.63
CA LEU A 361 -11.48 15.28 -8.53
C LEU A 361 -12.33 16.19 -7.63
N VAL A 362 -11.85 17.39 -7.32
CA VAL A 362 -12.61 18.37 -6.55
C VAL A 362 -13.86 18.80 -7.31
N ARG A 363 -13.74 19.13 -8.61
CA ARG A 363 -14.89 19.49 -9.45
C ARG A 363 -15.93 18.37 -9.53
N LEU A 364 -15.49 17.12 -9.72
CA LEU A 364 -16.39 15.96 -9.72
C LEU A 364 -17.12 15.79 -8.39
N MET A 365 -16.46 16.08 -7.27
CA MET A 365 -17.05 15.99 -5.94
C MET A 365 -18.04 17.14 -5.65
N GLU A 366 -17.81 18.34 -6.20
CA GLU A 366 -18.79 19.44 -6.19
C GLU A 366 -20.01 19.10 -7.07
N ALA A 367 -19.78 18.61 -8.30
CA ALA A 367 -20.83 18.24 -9.25
C ALA A 367 -21.69 17.06 -8.77
N ASN A 368 -21.19 16.24 -7.82
CA ASN A 368 -21.89 15.09 -7.27
C ASN A 368 -22.06 15.21 -5.73
N PRO A 369 -23.05 15.99 -5.24
CA PRO A 369 -23.28 16.20 -3.80
C PRO A 369 -23.64 14.93 -2.99
N ASP A 370 -23.94 13.84 -3.67
CA ASP A 370 -24.25 12.55 -3.06
C ASP A 370 -23.04 11.60 -3.01
N ALA A 371 -21.92 11.96 -3.64
CA ALA A 371 -20.67 11.22 -3.53
C ALA A 371 -19.98 11.50 -2.20
N GLY A 372 -19.58 10.43 -1.51
CA GLY A 372 -18.73 10.49 -0.32
C GLY A 372 -17.27 10.16 -0.63
N ILE A 373 -17.03 9.28 -1.60
CA ILE A 373 -15.68 8.89 -2.07
C ILE A 373 -15.72 8.81 -3.60
N ILE A 374 -14.70 9.37 -4.26
CA ILE A 374 -14.42 9.17 -5.68
C ILE A 374 -12.98 8.67 -5.80
N GLN A 375 -12.83 7.42 -6.25
CA GLN A 375 -11.57 6.71 -6.42
C GLN A 375 -11.09 6.85 -7.87
N THR A 376 -9.85 7.30 -8.12
CA THR A 376 -9.26 7.22 -9.46
C THR A 376 -8.88 5.78 -9.79
N GLY A 377 -8.56 5.48 -11.05
CA GLY A 377 -7.81 4.27 -11.40
C GLY A 377 -6.30 4.57 -11.45
N PRO A 378 -5.52 4.28 -10.38
CA PRO A 378 -4.09 4.54 -10.39
C PRO A 378 -3.41 3.73 -11.51
N LYS A 379 -2.51 4.38 -12.22
CA LYS A 379 -1.76 3.77 -13.30
C LYS A 379 -0.38 3.36 -12.79
N ALA A 380 -0.09 2.07 -12.87
CA ALA A 380 1.21 1.52 -12.53
C ALA A 380 2.31 2.06 -13.45
N SER A 381 3.34 2.69 -12.88
CA SER A 381 4.52 3.20 -13.60
C SER A 381 5.75 3.27 -12.69
N GLY A 382 6.93 3.52 -13.26
CA GLY A 382 8.13 3.92 -12.53
C GLY A 382 9.11 2.81 -12.16
N MET A 383 8.93 1.58 -12.66
CA MET A 383 9.82 0.45 -12.33
C MET A 383 10.43 -0.22 -13.57
N ASP A 384 11.71 -0.61 -13.45
CA ASP A 384 12.51 -1.08 -14.59
C ASP A 384 12.75 -2.60 -14.66
N THR A 385 12.45 -3.37 -13.62
CA THR A 385 12.60 -4.83 -13.66
C THR A 385 11.66 -5.46 -14.70
N LEU A 386 12.08 -6.56 -15.35
CA LEU A 386 11.23 -7.24 -16.33
C LEU A 386 9.87 -7.64 -15.75
N TYR A 387 9.86 -8.10 -14.50
CA TYR A 387 8.64 -8.43 -13.75
C TYR A 387 7.71 -7.23 -13.60
N ALA A 388 8.22 -6.10 -13.09
CA ALA A 388 7.41 -4.92 -12.87
C ALA A 388 6.90 -4.35 -14.19
N ARG A 389 7.72 -4.32 -15.25
CA ARG A 389 7.30 -3.91 -16.60
C ARG A 389 6.16 -4.76 -17.15
N MET A 390 6.25 -6.09 -17.04
CA MET A 390 5.14 -6.97 -17.45
C MET A 390 3.86 -6.68 -16.66
N GLN A 391 3.97 -6.42 -15.35
CA GLN A 391 2.82 -6.10 -14.52
C GLN A 391 2.26 -4.70 -14.79
N GLN A 392 3.09 -3.69 -15.06
CA GLN A 392 2.70 -2.36 -15.53
C GLN A 392 1.92 -2.47 -16.84
N PHE A 393 2.47 -3.20 -17.81
CA PHE A 393 1.80 -3.49 -19.08
C PHE A 393 0.47 -4.19 -18.88
N ALA A 394 0.43 -5.29 -18.11
CA ALA A 394 -0.79 -6.04 -17.84
C ALA A 394 -1.87 -5.16 -17.18
N THR A 395 -1.49 -4.35 -16.20
CA THR A 395 -2.41 -3.45 -15.48
C THR A 395 -2.92 -2.35 -16.41
N ARG A 396 -2.07 -1.82 -17.30
CA ARG A 396 -2.44 -0.74 -18.23
C ARG A 396 -3.28 -1.21 -19.42
N VAL A 397 -3.08 -2.46 -19.87
CA VAL A 397 -3.80 -3.07 -20.99
C VAL A 397 -5.11 -3.71 -20.54
N TYR A 398 -5.08 -4.55 -19.50
CA TYR A 398 -6.25 -5.31 -19.05
C TYR A 398 -7.04 -4.59 -17.95
N GLY A 399 -6.37 -3.83 -17.08
CA GLY A 399 -6.99 -3.15 -15.94
C GLY A 399 -8.17 -2.26 -16.31
N PRO A 400 -8.11 -1.41 -17.36
CA PRO A 400 -9.24 -0.58 -17.76
C PRO A 400 -10.53 -1.37 -18.02
N LEU A 401 -10.46 -2.56 -18.63
CA LEU A 401 -11.63 -3.41 -18.85
C LEU A 401 -12.24 -3.85 -17.53
N PHE A 402 -11.43 -4.35 -16.59
CA PHE A 402 -11.94 -4.79 -15.30
C PHE A 402 -12.51 -3.62 -14.48
N THR A 403 -11.85 -2.47 -14.48
CA THR A 403 -12.31 -1.29 -13.73
C THR A 403 -13.60 -0.71 -14.31
N ALA A 404 -13.71 -0.59 -15.65
CA ALA A 404 -14.93 -0.13 -16.31
C ALA A 404 -16.09 -1.13 -16.12
N GLY A 405 -15.81 -2.43 -16.21
CA GLY A 405 -16.79 -3.48 -15.96
C GLY A 405 -17.29 -3.50 -14.52
N LEU A 406 -16.38 -3.31 -13.56
CA LEU A 406 -16.72 -3.20 -12.14
C LEU A 406 -17.62 -1.98 -11.89
N HIS A 407 -17.26 -0.83 -12.47
CA HIS A 407 -18.09 0.36 -12.46
C HIS A 407 -19.48 0.08 -13.04
N PHE A 408 -19.58 -0.61 -14.18
CA PHE A 408 -20.86 -0.96 -14.80
C PHE A 408 -21.77 -1.76 -13.85
N TRP A 409 -21.22 -2.75 -13.14
CA TRP A 409 -21.99 -3.59 -12.21
C TRP A 409 -22.33 -2.88 -10.88
N GLN A 410 -21.43 -2.05 -10.37
CA GLN A 410 -21.52 -1.52 -9.00
C GLN A 410 -22.03 -0.07 -8.91
N LEU A 411 -21.78 0.74 -9.94
CA LEU A 411 -22.08 2.19 -9.97
C LEU A 411 -21.62 2.86 -8.66
N GLY A 412 -22.47 3.65 -8.00
CA GLY A 412 -22.15 4.34 -6.76
C GLY A 412 -22.02 3.47 -5.51
N GLU A 413 -21.83 2.15 -5.64
CA GLU A 413 -21.54 1.19 -4.56
C GLU A 413 -20.20 0.47 -4.79
N SER A 414 -19.23 1.22 -5.33
CA SER A 414 -17.96 0.68 -5.79
C SER A 414 -16.92 0.53 -4.67
N HIS A 415 -15.69 0.20 -5.07
CA HIS A 415 -14.55 -0.01 -4.18
C HIS A 415 -13.80 1.28 -3.87
N TYR A 416 -13.10 1.27 -2.74
CA TYR A 416 -12.09 2.24 -2.32
C TYR A 416 -10.82 1.45 -2.02
N TRP A 417 -9.68 1.87 -2.58
CA TRP A 417 -8.41 1.15 -2.49
C TRP A 417 -7.42 1.74 -1.47
N GLY A 418 -7.75 2.88 -0.87
CA GLY A 418 -6.99 3.45 0.25
C GLY A 418 -6.09 4.64 -0.07
N HIS A 419 -5.95 4.96 -1.35
CA HIS A 419 -5.15 6.07 -1.86
C HIS A 419 -5.65 6.51 -3.23
N ASN A 420 -5.15 7.64 -3.71
CA ASN A 420 -5.53 8.29 -4.96
C ASN A 420 -7.05 8.48 -5.08
N ALA A 421 -7.69 8.83 -3.97
CA ALA A 421 -9.13 9.03 -3.90
C ALA A 421 -9.43 10.30 -3.13
N ILE A 422 -10.43 11.04 -3.61
CA ILE A 422 -10.99 12.20 -2.90
C ILE A 422 -12.15 11.75 -2.01
N ILE A 423 -12.14 12.23 -0.77
CA ILE A 423 -13.06 11.85 0.30
C ILE A 423 -13.73 13.10 0.85
N ARG A 424 -15.05 13.05 1.04
CA ARG A 424 -15.82 14.11 1.70
C ARG A 424 -15.64 14.03 3.21
N MET A 425 -15.09 15.08 3.81
CA MET A 425 -14.57 15.02 5.18
C MET A 425 -15.64 14.89 6.25
N LYS A 426 -16.70 15.70 6.19
CA LYS A 426 -17.78 15.67 7.20
C LYS A 426 -18.36 14.26 7.42
N PRO A 427 -18.87 13.55 6.40
CA PRO A 427 -19.41 12.21 6.60
C PRO A 427 -18.34 11.17 6.95
N PHE A 428 -17.10 11.34 6.47
CA PHE A 428 -16.00 10.44 6.82
C PHE A 428 -15.68 10.51 8.32
N ILE A 429 -15.58 11.73 8.86
CA ILE A 429 -15.36 11.98 10.29
C ILE A 429 -16.51 11.42 11.15
N GLU A 430 -17.75 11.60 10.71
CA GLU A 430 -18.96 11.20 11.45
C GLU A 430 -19.19 9.68 11.45
N HIS A 431 -18.78 8.95 10.39
CA HIS A 431 -19.22 7.57 10.17
C HIS A 431 -18.11 6.54 9.93
N CYS A 432 -16.93 6.95 9.49
CA CYS A 432 -15.87 6.02 9.05
C CYS A 432 -14.81 5.72 10.13
N ALA A 433 -14.96 6.26 11.34
CA ALA A 433 -14.07 5.97 12.46
C ALA A 433 -14.06 4.48 12.83
N LEU A 434 -12.90 3.82 12.71
CA LEU A 434 -12.80 2.36 12.86
C LEU A 434 -12.55 1.91 14.30
N ALA A 435 -13.44 1.09 14.86
CA ALA A 435 -13.18 0.40 16.12
C ALA A 435 -12.25 -0.82 15.91
N PRO A 436 -11.49 -1.28 16.92
CA PRO A 436 -10.84 -2.58 16.86
C PRO A 436 -11.88 -3.71 16.88
N LEU A 437 -11.61 -4.79 16.14
CA LEU A 437 -12.44 -5.99 16.13
C LEU A 437 -12.36 -6.74 17.47
N PRO A 438 -13.50 -7.12 18.06
CA PRO A 438 -13.53 -7.80 19.35
C PRO A 438 -13.01 -9.24 19.24
N GLY A 439 -12.34 -9.72 20.30
CA GLY A 439 -11.86 -11.09 20.43
C GLY A 439 -10.37 -11.18 20.81
N LYS A 440 -9.85 -12.41 20.79
CA LYS A 440 -8.42 -12.74 20.90
C LYS A 440 -7.99 -13.52 19.65
N GLY A 441 -6.70 -13.50 19.31
CA GLY A 441 -6.14 -14.24 18.17
C GLY A 441 -5.97 -13.41 16.90
N ALA A 442 -5.63 -14.08 15.80
CA ALA A 442 -5.11 -13.46 14.58
C ALA A 442 -6.11 -12.60 13.79
N PHE A 443 -7.42 -12.79 13.98
CA PHE A 443 -8.47 -12.01 13.33
C PHE A 443 -9.14 -10.99 14.25
N ALA A 444 -8.47 -10.58 15.33
CA ALA A 444 -8.93 -9.56 16.27
C ALA A 444 -7.92 -8.40 16.38
N GLY A 445 -8.38 -7.24 16.83
CA GLY A 445 -7.53 -6.04 16.95
C GLY A 445 -7.81 -5.00 15.85
N ALA A 446 -6.78 -4.21 15.51
CA ALA A 446 -6.92 -3.13 14.52
C ALA A 446 -7.21 -3.69 13.12
N ILE A 447 -8.08 -3.02 12.37
CA ILE A 447 -8.43 -3.42 11.00
C ILE A 447 -7.21 -3.24 10.07
N LEU A 448 -6.94 -4.25 9.26
CA LEU A 448 -5.88 -4.35 8.25
C LEU A 448 -6.63 -4.42 6.92
N SER A 449 -6.36 -3.50 5.99
CA SER A 449 -7.25 -3.16 4.86
C SER A 449 -8.51 -2.40 5.29
N HIS A 450 -8.31 -1.21 5.87
CA HIS A 450 -9.37 -0.30 6.29
C HIS A 450 -10.29 0.18 5.16
N ASP A 451 -9.79 0.20 3.94
CA ASP A 451 -10.35 0.94 2.81
C ASP A 451 -11.72 0.35 2.40
N PHE A 452 -11.82 -0.98 2.31
CA PHE A 452 -13.10 -1.66 2.05
C PHE A 452 -14.13 -1.42 3.16
N VAL A 453 -13.67 -1.30 4.40
CA VAL A 453 -14.54 -1.07 5.55
C VAL A 453 -15.05 0.36 5.55
N GLU A 454 -14.18 1.34 5.27
CA GLU A 454 -14.53 2.76 5.16
C GLU A 454 -15.51 3.02 4.01
N ALA A 455 -15.32 2.39 2.84
CA ALA A 455 -16.31 2.44 1.75
C ALA A 455 -17.67 1.88 2.18
N ALA A 456 -17.67 0.73 2.88
CA ALA A 456 -18.91 0.13 3.37
C ALA A 456 -19.61 1.00 4.42
N LEU A 457 -18.85 1.66 5.30
CA LEU A 457 -19.38 2.60 6.29
C LEU A 457 -19.94 3.87 5.64
N MET A 458 -19.26 4.40 4.62
CA MET A 458 -19.71 5.54 3.83
C MET A 458 -21.03 5.23 3.11
N ARG A 459 -21.14 4.07 2.43
CA ARG A 459 -22.41 3.62 1.85
C ARG A 459 -23.49 3.37 2.88
N ARG A 460 -23.14 2.80 4.04
CA ARG A 460 -24.08 2.60 5.16
C ARG A 460 -24.66 3.92 5.67
N ALA A 461 -23.88 5.00 5.63
CA ALA A 461 -24.31 6.36 5.94
C ALA A 461 -25.13 7.05 4.83
N GLY A 462 -25.26 6.42 3.66
CA GLY A 462 -26.09 6.89 2.54
C GLY A 462 -25.33 7.55 1.39
N TRP A 463 -24.03 7.80 1.55
CA TRP A 463 -23.16 8.49 0.58
C TRP A 463 -22.59 7.54 -0.46
N GLY A 464 -22.61 7.88 -1.75
CA GLY A 464 -22.12 7.04 -2.84
C GLY A 464 -20.59 6.88 -2.83
N VAL A 465 -20.11 5.73 -3.31
CA VAL A 465 -18.69 5.43 -3.52
C VAL A 465 -18.50 5.11 -4.99
N TRP A 466 -17.74 5.93 -5.71
CA TRP A 466 -17.62 5.90 -7.16
C TRP A 466 -16.18 5.68 -7.60
N ILE A 467 -15.99 5.13 -8.80
CA ILE A 467 -14.69 5.03 -9.45
C ILE A 467 -14.71 5.92 -10.70
N ALA A 468 -13.83 6.92 -10.74
CA ALA A 468 -13.52 7.73 -11.91
C ALA A 468 -12.41 7.04 -12.71
N TYR A 469 -12.77 5.94 -13.38
CA TYR A 469 -11.82 5.02 -14.02
C TYR A 469 -11.11 5.59 -15.25
N ASP A 470 -11.63 6.68 -15.80
CA ASP A 470 -11.15 7.35 -17.01
C ASP A 470 -10.40 8.66 -16.72
N LEU A 471 -10.21 9.02 -15.44
CA LEU A 471 -9.46 10.22 -15.06
C LEU A 471 -7.95 9.96 -15.16
N PRO A 472 -7.21 10.67 -16.04
CA PRO A 472 -5.76 10.54 -16.15
C PRO A 472 -5.04 11.25 -15.00
N GLY A 473 -3.70 11.16 -14.96
CA GLY A 473 -2.89 11.92 -14.01
C GLY A 473 -2.82 11.34 -12.60
N SER A 474 -3.06 10.04 -12.44
CA SER A 474 -2.94 9.34 -11.16
C SER A 474 -2.03 8.13 -11.34
N TYR A 475 -0.89 8.11 -10.64
CA TYR A 475 0.18 7.14 -10.82
C TYR A 475 0.55 6.45 -9.49
N GLU A 476 1.00 5.21 -9.57
CA GLU A 476 1.54 4.43 -8.45
C GLU A 476 2.68 3.52 -8.90
N GLU A 477 3.60 3.19 -8.00
CA GLU A 477 4.66 2.22 -8.27
C GLU A 477 4.22 0.79 -7.89
N LEU A 478 4.81 -0.19 -8.57
CA LEU A 478 4.59 -1.61 -8.28
C LEU A 478 5.79 -2.24 -7.56
N PRO A 479 5.60 -3.36 -6.86
CA PRO A 479 6.71 -4.13 -6.33
C PRO A 479 7.67 -4.56 -7.45
N PRO A 480 9.01 -4.45 -7.25
CA PRO A 480 10.00 -4.72 -8.29
C PRO A 480 10.07 -6.19 -8.71
N ASN A 481 9.70 -7.13 -7.84
CA ASN A 481 9.82 -8.55 -8.13
C ASN A 481 8.69 -9.38 -7.51
N LEU A 482 8.62 -10.65 -7.93
CA LEU A 482 7.61 -11.61 -7.46
C LEU A 482 7.61 -11.78 -5.94
N LEU A 483 8.78 -11.82 -5.30
CA LEU A 483 8.86 -12.03 -3.85
C LEU A 483 8.31 -10.84 -3.07
N ASP A 484 8.56 -9.62 -3.54
CA ASP A 484 8.02 -8.40 -2.92
C ASP A 484 6.51 -8.24 -3.14
N GLU A 485 6.01 -8.63 -4.31
CA GLU A 485 4.57 -8.77 -4.55
C GLU A 485 3.94 -9.75 -3.55
N LEU A 486 4.53 -10.95 -3.40
CA LEU A 486 4.02 -11.97 -2.47
C LEU A 486 4.09 -11.52 -1.00
N LYS A 487 5.10 -10.73 -0.60
CA LYS A 487 5.15 -10.10 0.73
C LYS A 487 3.98 -9.11 0.92
N ARG A 488 3.66 -8.32 -0.11
CA ARG A 488 2.50 -7.41 -0.10
C ARG A 488 1.19 -8.18 -0.01
N ASP A 489 1.02 -9.20 -0.85
CA ASP A 489 -0.19 -10.03 -0.90
C ASP A 489 -0.45 -10.79 0.39
N ARG A 490 0.60 -11.27 1.08
CA ARG A 490 0.44 -11.89 2.40
C ARG A 490 -0.29 -10.97 3.39
N ARG A 491 0.00 -9.66 3.35
CA ARG A 491 -0.65 -8.67 4.23
C ARG A 491 -2.10 -8.45 3.83
N TRP A 492 -2.36 -8.30 2.54
CA TRP A 492 -3.71 -8.11 1.99
C TRP A 492 -4.60 -9.33 2.22
N CYS A 493 -4.05 -10.54 2.05
CA CYS A 493 -4.73 -11.80 2.36
C CYS A 493 -5.19 -11.84 3.83
N HIS A 494 -4.29 -11.56 4.76
CA HIS A 494 -4.62 -11.55 6.18
C HIS A 494 -5.67 -10.47 6.51
N GLY A 495 -5.56 -9.27 5.95
CA GLY A 495 -6.55 -8.20 6.11
C GLY A 495 -7.93 -8.56 5.57
N ASN A 496 -8.01 -9.14 4.36
CA ASN A 496 -9.27 -9.54 3.74
C ASN A 496 -9.95 -10.68 4.50
N LEU A 497 -9.18 -11.69 4.96
CA LEU A 497 -9.71 -12.77 5.81
C LEU A 497 -10.26 -12.22 7.13
N MET A 498 -9.57 -11.25 7.74
CA MET A 498 -10.04 -10.60 8.96
C MET A 498 -11.33 -9.79 8.71
N ASN A 499 -11.37 -9.02 7.63
CA ASN A 499 -12.52 -8.19 7.26
C ASN A 499 -13.78 -9.01 6.96
N PHE A 500 -13.65 -10.28 6.58
CA PHE A 500 -14.80 -11.17 6.41
C PHE A 500 -15.67 -11.30 7.66
N ARG A 501 -15.12 -11.09 8.86
CA ARG A 501 -15.92 -11.04 10.11
C ARG A 501 -16.99 -9.93 10.09
N LEU A 502 -16.81 -8.89 9.27
CA LEU A 502 -17.74 -7.79 9.10
C LEU A 502 -18.90 -8.12 8.16
N PHE A 503 -18.82 -9.22 7.40
CA PHE A 503 -19.86 -9.67 6.46
C PHE A 503 -21.24 -9.77 7.13
N LEU A 504 -21.30 -10.28 8.37
CA LEU A 504 -22.55 -10.48 9.12
C LEU A 504 -22.98 -9.24 9.94
N VAL A 505 -22.24 -8.13 9.90
CA VAL A 505 -22.60 -6.92 10.66
C VAL A 505 -23.90 -6.32 10.13
N LYS A 506 -24.79 -5.91 11.04
CA LYS A 506 -26.08 -5.32 10.68
C LYS A 506 -25.87 -3.93 10.04
N GLY A 507 -26.58 -3.66 8.95
CA GLY A 507 -26.53 -2.38 8.25
C GLY A 507 -25.56 -2.33 7.06
N MET A 508 -24.74 -3.37 6.83
CA MET A 508 -23.93 -3.46 5.62
C MET A 508 -24.81 -3.75 4.40
N HIS A 509 -24.62 -2.98 3.33
CA HIS A 509 -25.32 -3.17 2.06
C HIS A 509 -24.92 -4.52 1.41
N PRO A 510 -25.83 -5.24 0.72
CA PRO A 510 -25.50 -6.50 0.05
C PRO A 510 -24.30 -6.41 -0.90
N VAL A 511 -24.11 -5.27 -1.56
CA VAL A 511 -22.95 -5.06 -2.46
C VAL A 511 -21.63 -5.11 -1.69
N HIS A 512 -21.52 -4.43 -0.56
CA HIS A 512 -20.29 -4.49 0.24
C HIS A 512 -20.04 -5.86 0.86
N ARG A 513 -21.09 -6.63 1.12
CA ARG A 513 -20.94 -8.05 1.49
C ARG A 513 -20.32 -8.85 0.35
N ALA A 514 -20.76 -8.62 -0.88
CA ALA A 514 -20.13 -9.20 -2.06
C ALA A 514 -18.68 -8.73 -2.20
N VAL A 515 -18.37 -7.45 -1.96
CA VAL A 515 -16.98 -6.94 -1.93
C VAL A 515 -16.11 -7.67 -0.91
N PHE A 516 -16.60 -7.88 0.32
CA PHE A 516 -15.85 -8.65 1.32
C PHE A 516 -15.66 -10.11 0.90
N LEU A 517 -16.67 -10.73 0.27
CA LEU A 517 -16.56 -12.09 -0.27
C LEU A 517 -15.54 -12.16 -1.42
N THR A 518 -15.58 -11.21 -2.35
CA THR A 518 -14.61 -11.08 -3.45
C THR A 518 -13.20 -10.93 -2.89
N GLY A 519 -12.99 -10.07 -1.89
CA GLY A 519 -11.68 -9.88 -1.24
C GLY A 519 -11.14 -11.17 -0.60
N VAL A 520 -12.00 -12.01 -0.02
CA VAL A 520 -11.63 -13.34 0.48
C VAL A 520 -11.34 -14.30 -0.67
N MET A 521 -12.21 -14.37 -1.66
CA MET A 521 -12.12 -15.30 -2.79
C MET A 521 -10.89 -15.04 -3.68
N SER A 522 -10.38 -13.81 -3.76
CA SER A 522 -9.12 -13.49 -4.43
C SER A 522 -7.92 -14.27 -3.87
N TYR A 523 -7.96 -14.67 -2.60
CA TYR A 523 -6.91 -15.48 -1.97
C TYR A 523 -7.36 -16.91 -1.66
N LEU A 524 -8.62 -17.12 -1.28
CA LEU A 524 -9.20 -18.43 -0.94
C LEU A 524 -9.38 -19.32 -2.19
N SER A 525 -9.49 -18.75 -3.39
CA SER A 525 -9.53 -19.54 -4.62
C SER A 525 -8.27 -20.38 -4.83
N ALA A 526 -7.10 -19.90 -4.40
CA ALA A 526 -5.84 -20.63 -4.55
C ALA A 526 -5.80 -21.98 -3.80
N PRO A 527 -6.09 -22.08 -2.48
CA PRO A 527 -6.16 -23.37 -1.80
C PRO A 527 -7.29 -24.26 -2.34
N LEU A 528 -8.40 -23.68 -2.81
CA LEU A 528 -9.48 -24.45 -3.46
C LEU A 528 -9.02 -25.08 -4.79
N TRP A 529 -8.27 -24.33 -5.61
CA TRP A 529 -7.63 -24.86 -6.82
C TRP A 529 -6.58 -25.93 -6.50
N PHE A 530 -5.74 -25.70 -5.50
CA PHE A 530 -4.77 -26.68 -5.06
C PHE A 530 -5.44 -27.98 -4.59
N LEU A 531 -6.50 -27.87 -3.77
CA LEU A 531 -7.30 -29.01 -3.34
C LEU A 531 -7.96 -29.72 -4.52
N PHE A 532 -8.52 -28.97 -5.48
CA PHE A 532 -9.10 -29.53 -6.70
C PHE A 532 -8.08 -30.39 -7.46
N LEU A 533 -6.83 -29.93 -7.60
CA LEU A 533 -5.75 -30.67 -8.26
C LEU A 533 -5.33 -31.92 -7.48
N VAL A 534 -5.23 -31.82 -6.15
CA VAL A 534 -4.92 -32.97 -5.29
C VAL A 534 -6.02 -34.03 -5.38
N LEU A 535 -7.30 -33.64 -5.26
CA LEU A 535 -8.43 -34.57 -5.38
C LEU A 535 -8.53 -35.16 -6.78
N SER A 536 -8.25 -34.39 -7.83
CA SER A 536 -8.20 -34.90 -9.20
C SER A 536 -7.08 -35.93 -9.39
N THR A 537 -5.91 -35.71 -8.77
CA THR A 537 -4.81 -36.68 -8.75
C THR A 537 -5.17 -37.93 -7.94
N ALA A 538 -5.88 -37.77 -6.82
CA ALA A 538 -6.38 -38.89 -6.03
C ALA A 538 -7.43 -39.72 -6.79
N LEU A 539 -8.30 -39.07 -7.57
CA LEU A 539 -9.26 -39.74 -8.45
C LEU A 539 -8.54 -40.51 -9.57
N LEU A 540 -7.48 -39.93 -10.15
CA LEU A 540 -6.61 -40.63 -11.10
C LEU A 540 -5.99 -41.87 -10.45
N ALA A 541 -5.41 -41.74 -9.26
CA ALA A 541 -4.85 -42.87 -8.52
C ALA A 541 -5.90 -43.94 -8.21
N THR A 542 -7.11 -43.54 -7.81
CA THR A 542 -8.25 -44.43 -7.55
C THR A 542 -8.60 -45.22 -8.81
N ASN A 543 -8.73 -44.56 -9.96
CA ASN A 543 -9.09 -45.22 -11.23
C ASN A 543 -7.99 -46.13 -11.78
N THR A 544 -6.72 -45.86 -11.46
CA THR A 544 -5.58 -46.70 -11.89
C THR A 544 -5.35 -47.88 -10.95
N LEU A 545 -5.48 -47.68 -9.63
CA LEU A 545 -5.07 -48.64 -8.61
C LEU A 545 -6.23 -49.52 -8.10
N MET A 546 -7.47 -49.07 -8.23
CA MET A 546 -8.64 -49.87 -7.85
C MET A 546 -9.23 -50.55 -9.08
N GLU A 547 -9.60 -51.82 -8.95
CA GLU A 547 -10.29 -52.55 -10.00
C GLU A 547 -11.69 -51.95 -10.24
N PRO A 548 -12.06 -51.65 -11.49
CA PRO A 548 -13.41 -51.15 -11.79
C PRO A 548 -14.45 -52.22 -11.44
N GLN A 549 -15.40 -51.89 -10.57
CA GLN A 549 -16.55 -52.75 -10.29
C GLN A 549 -17.60 -52.58 -11.40
N TYR A 550 -17.68 -53.55 -12.30
CA TYR A 550 -18.62 -53.54 -13.43
C TYR A 550 -20.04 -53.98 -13.05
N PHE A 551 -20.18 -54.73 -11.96
CA PHE A 551 -21.45 -55.26 -11.46
C PHE A 551 -21.62 -54.80 -10.02
N ILE A 552 -22.58 -53.91 -9.79
CA ILE A 552 -22.83 -53.29 -8.48
C ILE A 552 -24.04 -53.96 -7.82
N GLU A 553 -24.98 -54.48 -8.61
CA GLU A 553 -26.18 -55.17 -8.11
C GLU A 553 -26.12 -56.70 -8.34
N PRO A 554 -26.67 -57.51 -7.41
CA PRO A 554 -26.87 -58.94 -7.65
C PRO A 554 -27.73 -59.18 -8.90
N TYR A 555 -27.32 -60.11 -9.78
CA TYR A 555 -28.02 -60.47 -11.01
C TYR A 555 -28.06 -59.39 -12.11
N GLN A 556 -27.17 -58.40 -12.05
CA GLN A 556 -27.04 -57.39 -13.10
C GLN A 556 -26.60 -58.01 -14.44
N LEU A 557 -27.47 -57.93 -15.45
CA LEU A 557 -27.28 -58.56 -16.77
C LEU A 557 -26.23 -57.88 -17.66
N TYR A 558 -25.98 -56.57 -17.45
CA TYR A 558 -25.06 -55.78 -18.26
C TYR A 558 -24.05 -55.03 -17.40
N PRO A 559 -22.74 -55.10 -17.70
CA PRO A 559 -21.71 -54.37 -16.97
C PRO A 559 -21.85 -52.84 -17.13
N LEU A 560 -21.64 -52.11 -16.04
CA LEU A 560 -21.48 -50.65 -16.05
C LEU A 560 -20.06 -50.31 -16.49
N TRP A 561 -19.86 -50.05 -17.78
CA TRP A 561 -18.57 -49.61 -18.29
C TRP A 561 -18.28 -48.17 -17.84
N PRO A 562 -17.09 -47.88 -17.29
CA PRO A 562 -16.62 -46.51 -17.14
C PRO A 562 -16.59 -45.83 -18.51
N GLN A 563 -17.42 -44.81 -18.70
CA GLN A 563 -17.48 -44.06 -19.96
C GLN A 563 -16.56 -42.85 -19.87
N TRP A 564 -15.49 -42.85 -20.67
CA TRP A 564 -14.66 -41.67 -20.87
C TRP A 564 -15.07 -40.98 -22.17
N HIS A 565 -15.53 -39.73 -22.05
CA HIS A 565 -15.99 -38.88 -23.16
C HIS A 565 -14.93 -37.80 -23.46
N PRO A 566 -13.84 -38.12 -24.20
CA PRO A 566 -12.72 -37.20 -24.43
C PRO A 566 -13.15 -35.92 -25.15
N GLU A 567 -14.16 -35.97 -26.02
CA GLU A 567 -14.72 -34.82 -26.73
C GLU A 567 -15.34 -33.80 -25.77
N LYS A 568 -15.99 -34.26 -24.68
CA LYS A 568 -16.54 -33.37 -23.64
C LYS A 568 -15.41 -32.72 -22.84
N ALA A 569 -14.34 -33.46 -22.55
CA ALA A 569 -13.17 -32.95 -21.85
C ALA A 569 -12.46 -31.86 -22.67
N VAL A 570 -12.26 -32.09 -23.97
CA VAL A 570 -11.71 -31.09 -24.90
C VAL A 570 -12.62 -29.87 -24.99
N ALA A 571 -13.94 -30.04 -25.13
CA ALA A 571 -14.88 -28.92 -25.20
C ALA A 571 -14.86 -28.05 -23.92
N LEU A 572 -14.84 -28.68 -22.74
CA LEU A 572 -14.77 -27.97 -21.46
C LEU A 572 -13.44 -27.24 -21.29
N PHE A 573 -12.34 -27.89 -21.67
CA PHE A 573 -11.00 -27.30 -21.64
C PHE A 573 -10.89 -26.09 -22.59
N SER A 574 -11.31 -26.23 -23.85
CA SER A 574 -11.34 -25.14 -24.83
C SER A 574 -12.22 -23.98 -24.37
N THR A 575 -13.39 -24.26 -23.80
CA THR A 575 -14.27 -23.22 -23.24
C THR A 575 -13.58 -22.48 -22.10
N THR A 576 -12.88 -23.20 -21.23
CA THR A 576 -12.13 -22.60 -20.11
C THR A 576 -10.98 -21.71 -20.62
N ILE A 577 -10.24 -22.15 -21.64
CA ILE A 577 -9.22 -21.32 -22.32
C ILE A 577 -9.85 -20.01 -22.83
N VAL A 578 -10.97 -20.09 -23.54
CA VAL A 578 -11.66 -18.89 -24.04
C VAL A 578 -12.04 -17.96 -22.88
N LEU A 579 -12.62 -18.48 -21.79
CA LEU A 579 -13.01 -17.65 -20.64
C LEU A 579 -11.82 -16.94 -19.98
N LEU A 580 -10.67 -17.59 -19.90
CA LEU A 580 -9.47 -17.04 -19.27
C LEU A 580 -8.73 -16.04 -20.16
N PHE A 581 -8.63 -16.32 -21.47
CA PHE A 581 -7.78 -15.55 -22.38
C PHE A 581 -8.52 -14.56 -23.27
N LEU A 582 -9.82 -14.75 -23.54
CA LEU A 582 -10.61 -13.81 -24.34
C LEU A 582 -10.58 -12.38 -23.78
N PRO A 583 -10.69 -12.13 -22.46
CA PRO A 583 -10.53 -10.78 -21.91
C PRO A 583 -9.20 -10.10 -22.29
N LYS A 584 -8.10 -10.85 -22.33
CA LYS A 584 -6.79 -10.32 -22.74
C LYS A 584 -6.78 -9.94 -24.23
N LEU A 585 -7.35 -10.81 -25.08
CA LEU A 585 -7.49 -10.54 -26.51
C LEU A 585 -8.38 -9.31 -26.78
N LEU A 586 -9.52 -9.20 -26.10
CA LEU A 586 -10.43 -8.06 -26.21
C LEU A 586 -9.74 -6.74 -25.83
N SER A 587 -8.85 -6.77 -24.83
CA SER A 587 -8.07 -5.60 -24.43
C SER A 587 -7.14 -5.12 -25.54
N VAL A 588 -6.43 -6.04 -26.21
CA VAL A 588 -5.56 -5.71 -27.35
C VAL A 588 -6.37 -5.21 -28.56
N ILE A 589 -7.52 -5.84 -28.84
CA ILE A 589 -8.44 -5.39 -29.90
C ILE A 589 -8.93 -3.96 -29.62
N LEU A 590 -9.27 -3.64 -28.37
CA LEU A 590 -9.66 -2.30 -27.97
C LEU A 590 -8.53 -1.28 -28.20
N ILE A 591 -7.28 -1.64 -27.88
CA ILE A 591 -6.11 -0.80 -28.16
C ILE A 591 -5.91 -0.62 -29.66
N TRP A 592 -6.09 -1.66 -30.48
CA TRP A 592 -6.01 -1.51 -31.94
C TRP A 592 -7.05 -0.55 -32.49
N ALA A 593 -8.26 -0.55 -31.92
CA ALA A 593 -9.34 0.35 -32.30
C ALA A 593 -9.09 1.79 -31.85
N LYS A 594 -8.50 2.01 -30.67
CA LYS A 594 -8.22 3.35 -30.13
C LYS A 594 -6.89 3.96 -30.58
N GLY A 595 -5.95 3.13 -31.04
CA GLY A 595 -4.60 3.53 -31.42
C GLY A 595 -3.55 2.76 -30.61
N ALA A 596 -2.66 2.04 -31.30
CA ALA A 596 -1.64 1.20 -30.66
C ALA A 596 -0.25 1.85 -30.61
N VAL A 597 -0.09 3.09 -31.09
CA VAL A 597 1.22 3.76 -31.23
C VAL A 597 1.92 3.89 -29.87
N GLU A 598 1.18 4.33 -28.85
CA GLU A 598 1.68 4.49 -27.47
C GLU A 598 2.10 3.17 -26.80
N PHE A 599 1.71 2.02 -27.37
CA PHE A 599 2.06 0.67 -26.90
C PHE A 599 3.12 0.00 -27.80
N GLY A 600 3.83 0.77 -28.63
CA GLY A 600 4.86 0.26 -29.54
C GLY A 600 4.32 -0.27 -30.88
N GLY A 601 3.03 -0.06 -31.17
CA GLY A 601 2.36 -0.50 -32.39
C GLY A 601 1.64 -1.85 -32.27
N ARG A 602 0.82 -2.19 -33.27
CA ARG A 602 -0.07 -3.37 -33.25
C ARG A 602 0.68 -4.71 -33.07
N ILE A 603 1.88 -4.83 -33.65
CA ILE A 603 2.69 -6.05 -33.58
C ILE A 603 3.31 -6.19 -32.17
N LYS A 604 3.99 -5.14 -31.69
CA LYS A 604 4.70 -5.18 -30.40
C LYS A 604 3.75 -5.31 -29.22
N VAL A 605 2.57 -4.68 -29.23
CA VAL A 605 1.55 -4.89 -28.18
C VAL A 605 1.04 -6.33 -28.14
N THR A 606 0.88 -6.96 -29.32
CA THR A 606 0.42 -8.36 -29.41
C THR A 606 1.48 -9.32 -28.93
N LEU A 607 2.74 -9.11 -29.33
CA LEU A 607 3.87 -9.90 -28.85
C LEU A 607 4.06 -9.74 -27.33
N SER A 608 3.93 -8.52 -26.81
CA SER A 608 3.97 -8.24 -25.38
C SER A 608 2.85 -8.96 -24.63
N MET A 609 1.63 -8.98 -25.18
CA MET A 609 0.53 -9.76 -24.61
C MET A 609 0.83 -11.26 -24.59
N LEU A 610 1.39 -11.82 -25.68
CA LEU A 610 1.71 -13.25 -25.75
C LEU A 610 2.80 -13.64 -24.75
N MET A 611 3.86 -12.83 -24.64
CA MET A 611 4.93 -13.04 -23.68
C MET A 611 4.43 -12.89 -22.24
N GLU A 612 3.67 -11.83 -21.94
CA GLU A 612 3.05 -11.65 -20.62
C GLU A 612 2.13 -12.82 -20.29
N MET A 613 1.34 -13.31 -21.24
CA MET A 613 0.45 -14.45 -21.05
C MET A 613 1.22 -15.73 -20.69
N LEU A 614 2.35 -15.98 -21.36
CA LEU A 614 3.26 -17.08 -21.04
C LEU A 614 3.84 -16.95 -19.63
N PHE A 615 4.36 -15.78 -19.26
CA PHE A 615 4.90 -15.52 -17.92
C PHE A 615 3.81 -15.64 -16.84
N SER A 616 2.64 -15.06 -17.05
CA SER A 616 1.50 -15.17 -16.13
C SER A 616 1.03 -16.61 -15.94
N MET A 617 1.04 -17.42 -17.02
CA MET A 617 0.75 -18.86 -16.93
C MET A 617 1.81 -19.58 -16.07
N LEU A 618 3.09 -19.27 -16.25
CA LEU A 618 4.19 -19.85 -15.45
C LEU A 618 4.15 -19.44 -13.97
N LEU A 619 3.69 -18.23 -13.68
CA LEU A 619 3.63 -17.70 -12.33
C LEU A 619 2.37 -18.13 -11.56
N ALA A 620 1.28 -18.48 -12.24
CA ALA A 620 0.00 -18.79 -11.60
C ALA A 620 0.08 -19.98 -10.60
N PRO A 621 0.70 -21.14 -10.93
CA PRO A 621 0.88 -22.24 -9.96
C PRO A 621 1.79 -21.86 -8.79
N VAL A 622 2.82 -21.04 -9.05
CA VAL A 622 3.72 -20.53 -7.99
C VAL A 622 2.95 -19.66 -7.00
N ARG A 623 2.17 -18.69 -7.50
CA ARG A 623 1.29 -17.84 -6.69
C ARG A 623 0.26 -18.68 -5.93
N MET A 624 -0.31 -19.72 -6.55
CA MET A 624 -1.28 -20.63 -5.93
C MET A 624 -0.71 -21.29 -4.65
N ILE A 625 0.53 -21.79 -4.68
CA ILE A 625 1.15 -22.42 -3.50
C ILE A 625 1.41 -21.39 -2.40
N PHE A 626 1.91 -20.20 -2.74
CA PHE A 626 2.12 -19.14 -1.75
C PHE A 626 0.81 -18.66 -1.11
N HIS A 627 -0.23 -18.41 -1.91
CA HIS A 627 -1.54 -17.98 -1.42
C HIS A 627 -2.18 -19.06 -0.54
N THR A 628 -2.07 -20.34 -0.92
CA THR A 628 -2.46 -21.47 -0.07
C THR A 628 -1.76 -21.41 1.29
N ARG A 629 -0.44 -21.22 1.29
CA ARG A 629 0.34 -21.08 2.53
C ARG A 629 -0.08 -19.86 3.36
N PHE A 630 -0.40 -18.74 2.73
CA PHE A 630 -0.83 -17.52 3.42
C PHE A 630 -2.19 -17.69 4.10
N VAL A 631 -3.15 -18.30 3.40
CA VAL A 631 -4.48 -18.59 3.94
C VAL A 631 -4.37 -19.55 5.12
N LEU A 632 -3.63 -20.66 4.98
CA LEU A 632 -3.40 -21.61 6.07
C LEU A 632 -2.69 -20.96 7.27
N ALA A 633 -1.64 -20.17 7.02
CA ALA A 633 -0.91 -19.45 8.07
C ALA A 633 -1.80 -18.45 8.83
N ALA A 634 -2.72 -17.77 8.12
CA ALA A 634 -3.66 -16.85 8.75
C ALA A 634 -4.64 -17.59 9.68
N PHE A 635 -5.17 -18.75 9.28
CA PHE A 635 -6.06 -19.56 10.12
C PHE A 635 -5.33 -20.21 11.31
N LEU A 636 -4.06 -20.61 11.13
CA LEU A 636 -3.20 -21.13 12.20
C LEU A 636 -2.65 -20.04 13.14
N GLY A 637 -2.89 -18.76 12.82
CA GLY A 637 -2.49 -17.62 13.64
C GLY A 637 -1.00 -17.28 13.60
N TRP A 638 -0.29 -17.70 12.56
CA TRP A 638 1.13 -17.37 12.40
C TRP A 638 1.29 -15.90 12.02
N ALA A 639 1.98 -15.14 12.88
CA ALA A 639 2.14 -13.70 12.71
C ALA A 639 2.76 -13.35 11.34
N ALA A 640 2.12 -12.42 10.64
CA ALA A 640 2.75 -11.70 9.55
C ALA A 640 3.54 -10.54 10.17
N THR A 641 4.86 -10.69 10.29
CA THR A 641 5.74 -9.61 10.71
C THR A 641 5.81 -8.55 9.60
N TRP A 642 5.71 -7.29 10.00
CA TRP A 642 5.82 -6.14 9.10
C TRP A 642 7.29 -5.72 9.03
N ASN A 643 7.91 -5.95 7.88
CA ASN A 643 9.19 -5.36 7.55
C ASN A 643 8.96 -4.45 6.34
N SER A 644 9.44 -3.20 6.39
CA SER A 644 9.45 -2.33 5.21
C SER A 644 10.27 -3.01 4.11
N PRO A 645 9.78 -3.06 2.86
CA PRO A 645 10.57 -3.59 1.76
C PRO A 645 11.87 -2.78 1.62
N GLN A 646 13.02 -3.44 1.56
CA GLN A 646 14.25 -2.80 1.10
C GLN A 646 14.09 -2.60 -0.41
N ARG A 647 14.17 -1.35 -0.88
CA ARG A 647 13.93 -0.97 -2.27
C ARG A 647 15.21 -0.78 -3.10
N ASP A 648 16.40 -0.93 -2.49
CA ASP A 648 17.69 -0.69 -3.17
C ASP A 648 18.38 -1.96 -3.71
N ASP A 649 17.76 -3.15 -3.60
CA ASP A 649 18.29 -4.39 -4.19
C ASP A 649 17.23 -5.06 -5.08
N ASP A 650 17.05 -4.51 -6.29
CA ASP A 650 15.96 -4.86 -7.22
C ASP A 650 16.02 -6.30 -7.75
N SER A 651 17.15 -6.99 -7.60
CA SER A 651 17.36 -8.29 -8.20
C SER A 651 17.35 -9.41 -7.17
N THR A 652 16.50 -10.42 -7.39
CA THR A 652 16.44 -11.59 -6.51
C THR A 652 17.70 -12.46 -6.72
N PRO A 653 18.55 -12.66 -5.70
CA PRO A 653 19.69 -13.55 -5.82
C PRO A 653 19.26 -15.01 -5.98
N TRP A 654 20.08 -15.83 -6.66
CA TRP A 654 19.81 -17.27 -6.82
C TRP A 654 19.67 -18.00 -5.48
N SER A 655 20.44 -17.58 -4.46
CA SER A 655 20.37 -18.16 -3.11
C SER A 655 19.03 -17.90 -2.44
N GLU A 656 18.48 -16.67 -2.55
CA GLU A 656 17.16 -16.36 -2.04
C GLU A 656 16.07 -17.10 -2.83
N ALA A 657 16.17 -17.11 -4.16
CA ALA A 657 15.21 -17.82 -5.01
C ALA A 657 15.17 -19.32 -4.68
N LEU A 658 16.32 -19.97 -4.50
CA LEU A 658 16.40 -21.38 -4.10
C LEU A 658 15.80 -21.61 -2.71
N ARG A 659 16.07 -20.73 -1.74
CA ARG A 659 15.51 -20.85 -0.38
C ARG A 659 13.98 -20.68 -0.37
N ARG A 660 13.43 -19.81 -1.21
CA ARG A 660 11.99 -19.51 -1.26
C ARG A 660 11.19 -20.46 -2.14
N HIS A 661 11.73 -20.80 -3.31
CA HIS A 661 11.06 -21.61 -4.33
C HIS A 661 11.50 -23.08 -4.35
N GLY A 662 12.60 -23.45 -3.68
CA GLY A 662 13.10 -24.83 -3.62
C GLY A 662 12.05 -25.88 -3.24
N PRO A 663 11.21 -25.66 -2.21
CA PRO A 663 10.12 -26.58 -1.88
C PRO A 663 9.09 -26.75 -3.01
N GLN A 664 8.86 -25.71 -3.83
CA GLN A 664 7.91 -25.74 -4.95
C GLN A 664 8.48 -26.53 -6.12
N THR A 665 9.76 -26.31 -6.46
CA THR A 665 10.46 -27.10 -7.46
C THR A 665 10.50 -28.58 -7.08
N LEU A 666 10.80 -28.90 -5.81
CA LEU A 666 10.77 -30.28 -5.32
C LEU A 666 9.37 -30.90 -5.43
N LEU A 667 8.33 -30.15 -5.02
CA LEU A 667 6.95 -30.58 -5.17
C LEU A 667 6.59 -30.84 -6.64
N GLY A 668 7.05 -29.98 -7.57
CA GLY A 668 6.86 -30.15 -9.00
C GLY A 668 7.45 -31.45 -9.52
N PHE A 669 8.69 -31.77 -9.17
CA PHE A 669 9.33 -33.03 -9.54
C PHE A 669 8.66 -34.25 -8.90
N ALA A 670 8.32 -34.18 -7.61
CA ALA A 670 7.67 -35.27 -6.90
C ALA A 670 6.26 -35.56 -7.47
N TRP A 671 5.47 -34.51 -7.75
CA TRP A 671 4.14 -34.65 -8.32
C TRP A 671 4.19 -35.14 -9.77
N ALA A 672 5.12 -34.63 -10.59
CA ALA A 672 5.35 -35.16 -11.93
C ALA A 672 5.76 -36.65 -11.89
N GLY A 673 6.67 -37.04 -10.99
CA GLY A 673 7.06 -38.44 -10.81
C GLY A 673 5.89 -39.35 -10.39
N LEU A 674 5.04 -38.88 -9.46
CA LEU A 674 3.84 -39.60 -9.03
C LEU A 674 2.88 -39.83 -10.20
N VAL A 675 2.60 -38.79 -10.99
CA VAL A 675 1.65 -38.89 -12.12
C VAL A 675 2.25 -39.71 -13.26
N ALA A 676 3.55 -39.61 -13.51
CA ALA A 676 4.26 -40.45 -14.46
C ALA A 676 4.15 -41.94 -14.09
N TRP A 677 4.26 -42.26 -12.80
CA TRP A 677 4.12 -43.61 -12.29
C TRP A 677 2.67 -44.13 -12.38
N LEU A 678 1.67 -43.27 -12.09
CA LEU A 678 0.25 -43.65 -12.19
C LEU A 678 -0.21 -43.80 -13.65
N ASN A 679 -0.02 -42.78 -14.48
CA ASN A 679 -0.42 -42.78 -15.88
C ASN A 679 0.37 -41.69 -16.67
N PRO A 680 1.39 -42.07 -17.47
CA PRO A 680 2.21 -41.13 -18.22
C PRO A 680 1.42 -40.20 -19.16
N SER A 681 0.27 -40.64 -19.71
CA SER A 681 -0.54 -39.83 -20.62
C SER A 681 -1.14 -38.60 -19.94
N PHE A 682 -1.35 -38.64 -18.61
CA PHE A 682 -1.86 -37.49 -17.85
C PHE A 682 -0.82 -36.39 -17.59
N LEU A 683 0.47 -36.66 -17.81
CA LEU A 683 1.52 -35.66 -17.65
C LEU A 683 1.31 -34.45 -18.57
N TRP A 684 0.83 -34.65 -19.79
CA TRP A 684 0.57 -33.55 -20.74
C TRP A 684 -0.50 -32.58 -20.24
N TRP A 685 -1.52 -33.10 -19.54
CA TRP A 685 -2.57 -32.29 -18.94
C TRP A 685 -2.08 -31.52 -17.71
N LEU A 686 -1.15 -32.11 -16.95
CA LEU A 686 -0.57 -31.48 -15.76
C LEU A 686 0.65 -30.60 -16.09
N ALA A 687 1.22 -30.71 -17.30
CA ALA A 687 2.47 -30.06 -17.70
C ALA A 687 2.50 -28.55 -17.43
N PRO A 688 1.45 -27.75 -17.70
CA PRO A 688 1.45 -26.33 -17.36
C PRO A 688 1.61 -26.06 -15.85
N ILE A 689 1.16 -26.98 -14.99
CA ILE A 689 1.23 -26.84 -13.53
C ILE A 689 2.60 -27.30 -13.03
N VAL A 690 2.99 -28.55 -13.29
CA VAL A 690 4.27 -29.09 -12.80
C VAL A 690 5.46 -28.40 -13.45
N GLY A 691 5.39 -28.06 -14.74
CA GLY A 691 6.43 -27.31 -15.44
C GLY A 691 6.66 -25.93 -14.83
N SER A 692 5.59 -25.23 -14.47
CA SER A 692 5.67 -23.94 -13.76
C SER A 692 6.33 -24.05 -12.39
N LEU A 693 6.01 -25.10 -11.63
CA LEU A 693 6.61 -25.34 -10.32
C LEU A 693 8.10 -25.67 -10.43
N VAL A 694 8.48 -26.52 -11.39
CA VAL A 694 9.87 -26.88 -11.67
C VAL A 694 10.68 -25.64 -12.09
N LEU A 695 10.13 -24.80 -12.97
CA LEU A 695 10.78 -23.59 -13.49
C LEU A 695 10.65 -22.37 -12.57
N SER A 696 10.08 -22.50 -11.37
CA SER A 696 9.83 -21.37 -10.47
C SER A 696 11.09 -20.57 -10.11
N ILE A 697 12.21 -21.24 -9.84
CA ILE A 697 13.50 -20.60 -9.51
C ILE A 697 14.02 -19.74 -10.67
N PRO A 698 14.29 -20.30 -11.88
CA PRO A 698 14.82 -19.50 -12.98
C PRO A 698 13.85 -18.39 -13.41
N VAL A 699 12.54 -18.64 -13.43
CA VAL A 699 11.54 -17.62 -13.79
C VAL A 699 11.57 -16.46 -12.79
N SER A 700 11.65 -16.72 -11.49
CA SER A 700 11.72 -15.67 -10.48
C SER A 700 13.01 -14.85 -10.60
N VAL A 701 14.16 -15.49 -10.82
CA VAL A 701 15.44 -14.77 -10.93
C VAL A 701 15.51 -13.96 -12.22
N ILE A 702 15.17 -14.55 -13.36
CA ILE A 702 15.24 -13.90 -14.67
C ILE A 702 14.30 -12.70 -14.72
N SER A 703 13.05 -12.86 -14.25
CA SER A 703 12.08 -11.77 -14.24
C SER A 703 12.46 -10.62 -13.28
N SER A 704 13.23 -10.88 -12.24
CA SER A 704 13.71 -9.82 -11.32
C SER A 704 14.85 -8.94 -11.88
N ARG A 705 15.40 -9.24 -13.07
CA ARG A 705 16.55 -8.48 -13.60
C ARG A 705 16.13 -7.18 -14.27
N THR A 706 16.71 -6.06 -13.82
CA THR A 706 16.57 -4.73 -14.42
C THR A 706 17.12 -4.67 -15.84
N ARG A 707 18.28 -5.29 -16.11
CA ARG A 707 18.89 -5.32 -17.46
C ARG A 707 17.96 -5.88 -18.53
N LEU A 708 17.21 -6.94 -18.21
CA LEU A 708 16.26 -7.53 -19.15
C LEU A 708 15.01 -6.67 -19.33
N GLY A 709 14.59 -5.96 -18.28
CA GLY A 709 13.49 -5.02 -18.38
C GLY A 709 13.83 -3.80 -19.23
N LEU A 710 15.02 -3.22 -19.04
CA LEU A 710 15.53 -2.12 -19.88
C LEU A 710 15.69 -2.56 -21.34
N ALA A 711 16.29 -3.73 -21.60
CA ALA A 711 16.38 -4.26 -22.96
C ALA A 711 14.99 -4.47 -23.61
N ALA A 712 13.99 -4.91 -22.84
CA ALA A 712 12.61 -5.01 -23.33
C ALA A 712 12.02 -3.63 -23.64
N LYS A 713 12.31 -2.60 -22.84
CA LYS A 713 11.93 -1.20 -23.07
C LYS A 713 12.51 -0.67 -24.38
N ASP A 714 13.81 -0.89 -24.61
CA ASP A 714 14.53 -0.48 -25.82
C ASP A 714 13.92 -1.12 -27.07
N GLU A 715 13.50 -2.38 -26.96
CA GLU A 715 12.77 -3.12 -28.00
C GLU A 715 11.27 -2.77 -28.11
N LYS A 716 10.79 -1.78 -27.34
CA LYS A 716 9.37 -1.39 -27.26
C LYS A 716 8.43 -2.54 -26.88
N LEU A 717 8.94 -3.52 -26.14
CA LEU A 717 8.17 -4.59 -25.53
C LEU A 717 7.67 -4.17 -24.15
N PHE A 718 6.44 -4.54 -23.83
CA PHE A 718 5.73 -4.13 -22.61
C PHE A 718 5.64 -2.60 -22.45
N LEU A 719 5.70 -1.85 -23.56
CA LEU A 719 5.64 -0.40 -23.55
C LEU A 719 4.24 0.07 -23.12
N ILE A 720 4.20 1.01 -22.19
CA ILE A 720 2.97 1.68 -21.75
C ILE A 720 2.96 3.14 -22.23
N PRO A 721 1.77 3.77 -22.36
CA PRO A 721 1.66 5.16 -22.78
C PRO A 721 2.46 6.13 -21.89
N GLU A 722 2.50 5.85 -20.60
CA GLU A 722 3.23 6.64 -19.60
C GLU A 722 4.76 6.54 -19.76
N GLU A 723 5.28 5.64 -20.61
CA GLU A 723 6.70 5.56 -21.00
C GLU A 723 6.95 6.08 -22.42
N TYR A 724 5.91 6.07 -23.27
CA TYR A 724 5.98 6.62 -24.62
C TYR A 724 5.95 8.15 -24.60
N ALA A 725 5.03 8.72 -23.82
CA ALA A 725 4.90 10.15 -23.57
C ALA A 725 4.86 10.36 -22.06
N THR A 726 6.04 10.39 -21.45
CA THR A 726 6.17 10.44 -19.99
C THR A 726 5.58 11.74 -19.45
N PRO A 727 4.59 11.67 -18.53
CA PRO A 727 4.03 12.84 -17.86
C PRO A 727 5.08 13.66 -17.13
N GLN A 728 4.91 14.98 -17.11
CA GLN A 728 5.86 15.90 -16.47
C GLN A 728 6.06 15.57 -14.99
N GLU A 729 5.01 15.14 -14.29
CA GLU A 729 5.11 14.77 -12.87
C GLU A 729 6.00 13.55 -12.64
N LEU A 730 6.00 12.58 -13.56
CA LEU A 730 6.86 11.41 -13.45
C LEU A 730 8.32 11.76 -13.82
N LEU A 731 8.53 12.60 -14.82
CA LEU A 731 9.87 13.12 -15.16
C LEU A 731 10.48 13.91 -14.00
N ALA A 732 9.71 14.84 -13.43
CA ALA A 732 10.12 15.64 -12.28
C ALA A 732 10.40 14.75 -11.06
N THR A 733 9.56 13.73 -10.82
CA THR A 733 9.78 12.78 -9.74
C THR A 733 11.09 12.00 -9.90
N ASP A 734 11.40 11.52 -11.10
CA ASP A 734 12.64 10.79 -11.38
C ASP A 734 13.87 11.69 -11.19
N GLN A 735 13.83 12.89 -11.77
CA GLN A 735 14.87 13.91 -11.63
C GLN A 735 15.12 14.25 -10.16
N TYR A 736 14.07 14.63 -9.42
CA TYR A 736 14.20 14.98 -8.00
C TYR A 736 14.60 13.79 -7.14
N THR A 737 14.24 12.56 -7.51
CA THR A 737 14.70 11.37 -6.80
C THR A 737 16.21 11.20 -6.96
N HIS A 738 16.73 11.40 -8.17
CA HIS A 738 18.17 11.36 -8.42
C HIS A 738 18.92 12.45 -7.64
N GLU A 739 18.44 13.70 -7.72
CA GLU A 739 19.01 14.84 -6.98
C GLU A 739 18.96 14.61 -5.46
N ASN A 740 17.82 14.19 -4.92
CA ASN A 740 17.65 13.93 -3.50
C ASN A 740 18.49 12.75 -3.00
N ARG A 741 18.70 11.72 -3.84
CA ARG A 741 19.57 10.58 -3.50
C ARG A 741 21.03 11.01 -3.41
N TRP A 742 21.47 11.90 -4.30
CA TRP A 742 22.80 12.49 -4.23
C TRP A 742 23.02 13.28 -2.93
N HIS A 743 21.96 13.95 -2.46
CA HIS A 743 21.94 14.74 -1.23
C HIS A 743 21.35 13.99 -0.02
N ALA A 744 21.28 12.65 -0.04
CA ALA A 744 20.64 11.91 1.03
C ALA A 744 21.41 12.05 2.36
N LEU A 745 20.67 12.27 3.45
CA LEU A 745 21.21 12.32 4.80
C LEU A 745 21.24 10.92 5.42
N HIS A 746 22.42 10.32 5.53
CA HIS A 746 22.63 9.10 6.33
C HIS A 746 23.10 9.43 7.75
N ASP A 747 22.96 8.47 8.68
CA ASP A 747 23.27 8.63 10.11
C ASP A 747 22.60 9.86 10.78
N GLY A 748 21.37 10.17 10.36
CA GLY A 748 20.65 11.38 10.75
C GLY A 748 20.53 11.58 12.27
N PHE A 749 20.42 10.52 13.08
CA PHE A 749 20.35 10.65 14.53
C PHE A 749 21.64 11.20 15.13
N VAL A 750 22.80 10.76 14.64
CA VAL A 750 24.09 11.29 15.09
C VAL A 750 24.21 12.76 14.71
N ARG A 751 23.79 13.12 13.49
CA ARG A 751 23.75 14.52 13.04
C ARG A 751 22.85 15.37 13.93
N ALA A 752 21.64 14.92 14.25
CA ALA A 752 20.72 15.64 15.15
C ALA A 752 21.25 15.83 16.58
N VAL A 753 22.19 14.99 17.03
CA VAL A 753 22.83 15.12 18.34
C VAL A 753 24.05 16.05 18.28
N VAL A 754 24.92 15.91 17.28
CA VAL A 754 26.24 16.56 17.27
C VAL A 754 26.28 17.82 16.42
N ASP A 755 25.67 17.81 15.23
CA ASP A 755 25.73 18.95 14.30
C ASP A 755 24.95 20.16 14.86
N PRO A 756 25.55 21.37 14.94
CA PRO A 756 24.91 22.54 15.54
C PRO A 756 23.55 22.91 14.92
N ARG A 757 23.41 22.79 13.60
CA ARG A 757 22.20 23.20 12.88
C ARG A 757 21.18 22.07 12.79
N GLN A 758 21.62 20.85 12.53
CA GLN A 758 20.71 19.71 12.56
C GLN A 758 20.10 19.53 13.94
N ASN A 759 20.88 19.77 14.99
CA ASN A 759 20.39 19.80 16.36
C ASN A 759 19.32 20.88 16.57
N ALA A 760 19.57 22.10 16.08
CA ALA A 760 18.60 23.19 16.17
C ALA A 760 17.29 22.86 15.44
N LEU A 761 17.37 22.30 14.23
CA LEU A 761 16.21 21.86 13.45
C LEU A 761 15.43 20.76 14.19
N ALA A 762 16.12 19.70 14.63
CA ALA A 762 15.51 18.59 15.35
C ALA A 762 14.83 19.05 16.66
N CYS A 763 15.46 19.98 17.40
CA CYS A 763 14.88 20.59 18.59
C CYS A 763 13.65 21.45 18.27
N ALA A 764 13.72 22.30 17.23
CA ALA A 764 12.62 23.18 16.84
C ALA A 764 11.39 22.42 16.32
N MET A 765 11.58 21.24 15.72
CA MET A 765 10.48 20.37 15.26
C MET A 765 9.97 19.41 16.34
N ALA A 766 10.66 19.28 17.47
CA ALA A 766 10.24 18.44 18.60
C ALA A 766 9.33 19.21 19.56
N THR A 767 8.37 18.51 20.19
CA THR A 767 7.39 19.15 21.12
C THR A 767 7.49 18.57 22.53
N ALA A 768 8.00 19.29 23.53
CA ALA A 768 7.92 18.80 24.91
C ALA A 768 6.47 18.89 25.42
N ARG A 769 5.75 17.75 25.48
CA ARG A 769 4.32 17.68 25.82
C ARG A 769 4.04 17.72 27.31
N HIS A 770 5.07 17.64 28.14
CA HIS A 770 4.93 17.57 29.57
C HIS A 770 5.43 18.88 30.19
N GLY A 771 4.66 19.40 31.14
CA GLY A 771 5.09 20.52 31.98
C GLY A 771 6.28 20.16 32.86
N GLN A 772 6.76 21.11 33.66
CA GLN A 772 7.85 20.87 34.60
C GLN A 772 7.39 19.90 35.70
N ALA A 773 7.94 18.69 35.70
CA ALA A 773 7.67 17.67 36.71
C ALA A 773 8.95 16.90 37.04
N ALA A 774 9.25 16.73 38.34
CA ALA A 774 10.47 16.10 38.81
C ALA A 774 10.74 14.69 38.22
N PRO A 775 9.73 13.79 38.07
CA PRO A 775 9.97 12.47 37.47
C PRO A 775 10.39 12.53 36.00
N ILE A 776 9.90 13.52 35.26
CA ILE A 776 10.21 13.71 33.84
C ILE A 776 11.63 14.25 33.71
N GLU A 777 12.01 15.14 34.61
CA GLU A 777 13.34 15.71 34.67
C GLU A 777 14.39 14.66 35.04
N ALA A 778 14.10 13.80 36.03
CA ALA A 778 14.95 12.66 36.37
C ALA A 778 15.13 11.70 35.17
N LEU A 779 14.04 11.40 34.45
CA LEU A 779 14.08 10.55 33.28
C LEU A 779 14.88 11.15 32.11
N ARG A 780 14.87 12.49 31.94
CA ARG A 780 15.73 13.17 30.97
C ARG A 780 17.19 13.03 31.36
N ALA A 781 17.53 13.30 32.62
CA ALA A 781 18.89 13.18 33.12
C ALA A 781 19.43 11.75 32.95
N GLU A 782 18.64 10.73 33.31
CA GLU A 782 18.98 9.32 33.14
C GLU A 782 19.27 8.97 31.67
N ARG A 783 18.40 9.40 30.74
CA ARG A 783 18.58 9.14 29.31
C ARG A 783 19.81 9.81 28.73
N VAL A 784 20.08 11.06 29.12
CA VAL A 784 21.27 11.79 28.68
C VAL A 784 22.53 11.13 29.25
N ALA A 785 22.55 10.76 30.53
CA ALA A 785 23.68 10.06 31.14
C ALA A 785 23.96 8.72 30.44
N LYS A 786 22.92 7.92 30.21
CA LYS A 786 23.03 6.65 29.46
C LYS A 786 23.58 6.88 28.05
N ALA A 787 23.10 7.91 27.34
CA ALA A 787 23.57 8.24 25.99
C ALA A 787 25.04 8.66 25.94
N MET A 788 25.53 9.36 26.98
CA MET A 788 26.94 9.72 27.11
C MET A 788 27.83 8.51 27.41
N GLU A 789 27.33 7.54 28.18
CA GLU A 789 28.07 6.33 28.57
C GLU A 789 28.22 5.33 27.41
N VAL A 790 27.12 5.00 26.71
CA VAL A 790 27.13 3.90 25.72
C VAL A 790 27.39 4.36 24.28
N GLY A 791 27.33 5.67 24.02
CA GLY A 791 27.50 6.24 22.69
C GLY A 791 26.36 5.93 21.70
N PRO A 792 26.46 6.40 20.44
CA PRO A 792 25.36 6.33 19.47
C PRO A 792 24.98 4.91 19.03
N LYS A 793 25.94 3.96 19.03
CA LYS A 793 25.76 2.56 18.61
C LYS A 793 25.22 1.67 19.72
N GLY A 794 25.45 2.01 20.99
CA GLY A 794 24.97 1.26 22.15
C GLY A 794 23.54 1.58 22.56
N LEU A 795 22.93 2.63 21.98
CA LEU A 795 21.57 3.05 22.27
C LEU A 795 20.52 2.21 21.54
N ASP A 796 19.54 1.73 22.30
CA ASP A 796 18.37 1.07 21.72
C ASP A 796 17.43 2.07 21.05
N LEU A 797 16.64 1.58 20.09
CA LEU A 797 15.75 2.41 19.26
C LEU A 797 14.76 3.25 20.09
N ASN A 798 14.25 2.71 21.19
CA ASN A 798 13.28 3.44 22.03
C ASN A 798 13.94 4.63 22.74
N THR A 799 15.18 4.47 23.22
CA THR A 799 15.93 5.58 23.82
C THR A 799 16.28 6.63 22.78
N ARG A 800 16.75 6.24 21.59
CA ARG A 800 17.00 7.17 20.47
C ARG A 800 15.74 7.97 20.12
N LEU A 801 14.59 7.30 19.95
CA LEU A 801 13.31 7.95 19.66
C LEU A 801 12.84 8.90 20.78
N ALA A 802 13.07 8.53 22.03
CA ALA A 802 12.71 9.33 23.19
C ALA A 802 13.54 10.62 23.25
N LEU A 803 14.85 10.54 23.00
CA LEU A 803 15.75 11.69 22.90
C LEU A 803 15.34 12.61 21.74
N LEU A 804 15.17 12.06 20.52
CA LEU A 804 14.77 12.84 19.34
C LEU A 804 13.37 13.46 19.47
N SER A 805 12.55 12.97 20.40
CA SER A 805 11.22 13.51 20.67
C SER A 805 11.20 14.55 21.79
N ASP A 806 12.27 14.75 22.54
CA ASP A 806 12.30 15.70 23.66
C ASP A 806 13.36 16.78 23.42
N PRO A 807 12.96 18.01 23.03
CA PRO A 807 13.93 19.05 22.66
C PRO A 807 14.90 19.38 23.81
N VAL A 808 14.42 19.28 25.06
CA VAL A 808 15.24 19.58 26.25
C VAL A 808 16.32 18.52 26.44
N ALA A 809 15.96 17.23 26.34
CA ALA A 809 16.92 16.14 26.49
C ALA A 809 17.93 16.14 25.34
N LEU A 810 17.47 16.41 24.12
CA LEU A 810 18.33 16.48 22.94
C LEU A 810 19.32 17.64 23.02
N SER A 811 18.87 18.83 23.44
CA SER A 811 19.74 20.00 23.63
C SER A 811 20.82 19.77 24.70
N ARG A 812 20.48 19.10 25.80
CA ARG A 812 21.44 18.77 26.87
C ARG A 812 22.44 17.70 26.46
N LEU A 813 21.99 16.71 25.68
CA LEU A 813 22.90 15.74 25.11
C LEU A 813 23.90 16.42 24.16
N HIS A 814 23.42 17.33 23.30
CA HIS A 814 24.27 18.14 22.42
C HIS A 814 25.31 18.95 23.20
N GLU A 815 24.88 19.66 24.25
CA GLU A 815 25.77 20.42 25.13
C GLU A 815 26.88 19.53 25.72
N ARG A 816 26.50 18.41 26.33
CA ARG A 816 27.45 17.52 27.01
C ARG A 816 28.42 16.86 26.05
N VAL A 817 27.98 16.47 24.85
CA VAL A 817 28.86 15.89 23.83
C VAL A 817 29.99 16.86 23.48
N TRP A 818 29.68 18.15 23.32
CA TRP A 818 30.66 19.17 22.98
C TRP A 818 31.51 19.63 24.18
N ALA A 819 30.88 19.82 25.35
CA ALA A 819 31.56 20.27 26.56
C ALA A 819 32.52 19.22 27.14
N GLU A 820 32.17 17.93 27.08
CA GLU A 820 33.01 16.82 27.55
C GLU A 820 33.92 16.26 26.45
N HIS A 821 33.87 16.81 25.24
CA HIS A 821 34.57 16.31 24.05
C HIS A 821 34.43 14.79 23.86
N ASN A 822 33.18 14.31 23.88
CA ASN A 822 32.90 12.88 23.88
C ASN A 822 33.25 12.24 22.52
N ALA A 823 34.41 11.59 22.47
CA ALA A 823 34.95 10.94 21.27
C ALA A 823 33.98 9.92 20.64
N ALA A 824 33.22 9.18 21.47
CA ALA A 824 32.28 8.17 20.96
C ALA A 824 31.15 8.76 20.10
N TRP A 825 30.81 10.04 20.31
CA TRP A 825 29.85 10.77 19.48
C TRP A 825 30.52 11.57 18.37
N ILE A 826 31.56 12.33 18.70
CA ILE A 826 32.24 13.24 17.76
C ILE A 826 32.92 12.45 16.63
N ASP A 827 33.59 11.34 16.91
CA ASP A 827 34.30 10.58 15.89
C ASP A 827 33.32 9.88 14.93
N VAL A 828 32.18 9.41 15.43
CA VAL A 828 31.11 8.83 14.61
C VAL A 828 30.47 9.90 13.72
N TRP A 829 30.28 11.11 14.25
CA TRP A 829 29.78 12.24 13.47
C TRP A 829 30.76 12.68 12.38
N ARG A 830 32.07 12.81 12.69
CA ARG A 830 33.11 13.09 11.69
C ARG A 830 33.15 12.03 10.60
N ALA A 831 33.03 10.75 10.98
CA ALA A 831 32.94 9.65 10.02
C ALA A 831 31.69 9.77 9.14
N SER A 832 30.53 10.12 9.70
CA SER A 832 29.29 10.36 8.93
C SER A 832 29.47 11.48 7.90
N ILE A 833 30.05 12.63 8.29
CA ILE A 833 30.33 13.73 7.34
C ILE A 833 31.26 13.27 6.23
N LYS A 834 32.34 12.55 6.58
CA LYS A 834 33.31 12.07 5.60
C LYS A 834 32.71 11.04 4.63
N ASN A 835 31.81 10.19 5.11
CA ASN A 835 31.16 9.17 4.30
C ASN A 835 30.07 9.76 3.39
N ASP A 836 29.47 10.89 3.78
CA ASP A 836 28.43 11.58 3.02
C ASP A 836 28.83 13.02 2.63
N PRO A 837 29.85 13.22 1.79
CA PRO A 837 30.33 14.57 1.45
C PRO A 837 29.29 15.40 0.69
N HIS A 838 28.29 14.76 0.08
CA HIS A 838 27.21 15.39 -0.69
C HIS A 838 25.93 15.61 0.11
N SER A 839 25.84 15.06 1.33
CA SER A 839 24.71 15.36 2.21
C SER A 839 24.65 16.87 2.50
N PRO A 840 23.45 17.47 2.59
CA PRO A 840 23.30 18.88 2.86
C PRO A 840 23.90 19.17 4.25
N LEU A 841 25.04 19.85 4.27
CA LEU A 841 25.46 20.61 5.43
C LEU A 841 24.64 21.90 5.37
N LEU A 842 23.76 22.12 6.34
CA LEU A 842 23.04 23.38 6.42
C LEU A 842 24.08 24.52 6.63
N PRO A 843 24.16 25.59 5.81
CA PRO A 843 23.34 25.87 4.64
C PRO A 843 24.00 25.31 3.40
N LEU A 844 23.16 24.78 2.50
CA LEU A 844 23.52 24.56 1.11
C LEU A 844 24.37 25.75 0.65
N HIS A 845 25.58 25.42 0.18
CA HIS A 845 26.54 26.40 -0.30
C HIS A 845 25.84 27.47 -1.14
N PRO A 846 26.19 28.76 -1.01
CA PRO A 846 25.78 29.73 -2.01
C PRO A 846 26.14 29.16 -3.38
N GLU A 847 25.19 29.21 -4.31
CA GLU A 847 25.38 28.77 -5.69
C GLU A 847 26.75 29.24 -6.17
N ASN A 848 27.64 28.28 -6.48
CA ASN A 848 28.73 28.62 -7.38
C ASN A 848 28.06 28.94 -8.72
N GLU A 849 27.92 30.23 -9.02
CA GLU A 849 27.75 30.73 -10.38
C GLU A 849 28.87 30.13 -11.25
N GLY A 850 28.62 28.97 -11.85
CA GLY A 850 29.70 28.24 -12.52
C GLY A 850 29.46 26.75 -12.74
N GLN A 851 28.25 26.33 -13.14
CA GLN A 851 28.11 25.09 -13.91
C GLN A 851 27.73 25.43 -15.35
N PRO A 852 28.48 24.95 -16.35
CA PRO A 852 28.18 25.24 -17.74
C PRO A 852 26.84 24.60 -18.11
N ALA A 853 25.96 25.38 -18.70
CA ALA A 853 24.76 24.88 -19.34
C ALA A 853 25.14 23.71 -20.27
N LEU A 854 24.63 22.51 -19.97
CA LEU A 854 24.65 21.41 -20.92
C LEU A 854 23.70 21.77 -22.07
N VAL A 855 24.28 22.38 -23.08
CA VAL A 855 23.64 22.66 -24.37
C VAL A 855 23.36 21.33 -25.06
N GLY A 856 22.07 21.09 -25.31
CA GLY A 856 21.45 20.32 -26.38
C GLY A 856 22.17 19.11 -26.99
N ALA A 857 21.53 17.95 -26.88
CA ALA A 857 21.31 17.00 -27.98
C ALA A 857 19.97 16.28 -27.79
#